data_AF-A0A533VIQ7-F1
#
_entry.id   AF-A0A533VIQ7-F1
#
_cell.length_a   1.000
_cell.length_b   1.000
_cell.length_c   1.000
_cell.angle_alpha   90.00
_cell.angle_beta   90.00
_cell.angle_gamma   90.00
#
_symmetry.space_group_name_H-M   'P 1'
#
loop_
_entity.id
_entity.type
_entity.pdbx_description
1 polymer ?
#
loop_
_entity_poly.entity_id
_entity_poly.type
_entity_poly.pdbx_seq_one_letter_code
_entity_poly.pdbx_strand_id
1 'polypeptide(L)'
;MACRELLENSFPYDEPILVRAGGKVTVVKIGEFVEKRLSGIDALDRQYTHLQERVEVLTLDDDLKLTFRRVVGIFRHKSPEKLWKITLQSGREIRTTSSHNVFVLTEDLRVACKETRFLVPGDRVLVPNGSIETSGGVTEIDVLEELMNLPPQQTGRIVVRGLAGSYPPKLTQSQLLLATVNGGAASWTELRTNASELGMKSPQDVIYTLRRGGFLRNVRRGMYQVNRSKKPHARYGVPKDWAHCDAVPFNYFRSRPPPDLDVSSLLFSVKQGRRGLPSKIPVTIELMRILGYFSSEGSIHADYKVTFSFGAHELDTHVRDLVHCLRQAFGVEPMITSEHETAVNVVINDSMLAFFFTEILGTGTRSSNKRVPWVVFSAARAMAKEYLDAYVLGDGHVQLAKRNRKITLATSSRSLFTDLRFLLTVLGRQFSASFVSPREREVKGVKARFRGSYLIYIREGLAPESSSVPIDHYRKELVSLKPRLSNLYRSTIQKKWLKDHFRSDEMPREHRNFVLSDAGALRVKSVQQVDSDSEWVYDLSVEEVERFIGGDGIALLHNSMDAAELYGVLPEIYVRLISENSAVDAPDPKPYRLSVVDNGPGVEPSQVPSAFGKVFYGSKYVLRQSRGMFGLGGTMAILYGQITTN
;
A
#
# COMPACT_ATOMS: atom_id res chain seq x y z
N MET A 1 -38.22 22.39 9.68
CA MET A 1 -37.50 22.22 8.40
C MET A 1 -36.43 21.18 8.63
N ALA A 2 -36.62 19.95 8.17
CA ALA A 2 -35.65 18.87 8.35
C ALA A 2 -34.57 19.00 7.27
N CYS A 3 -33.36 19.37 7.66
CA CYS A 3 -32.20 19.35 6.77
C CYS A 3 -31.81 17.88 6.58
N ARG A 4 -32.23 17.28 5.45
CA ARG A 4 -31.79 15.96 5.01
C ARG A 4 -30.43 16.11 4.31
N GLU A 5 -29.37 16.34 5.06
CA GLU A 5 -28.01 15.94 4.63
C GLU A 5 -27.61 14.79 5.54
N LEU A 6 -27.82 13.55 5.08
CA LEU A 6 -27.15 12.40 5.69
C LEU A 6 -25.65 12.60 5.46
N LEU A 7 -24.83 12.40 6.48
CA LEU A 7 -23.38 12.70 6.51
C LEU A 7 -22.62 11.89 5.45
N GLU A 8 -22.45 12.45 4.25
CA GLU A 8 -21.74 11.84 3.12
C GLU A 8 -20.22 11.93 3.30
N ASN A 9 -19.63 11.52 4.41
CA ASN A 9 -18.18 11.61 4.60
C ASN A 9 -17.47 10.62 3.65
N SER A 10 -16.75 11.03 2.59
CA SER A 10 -16.06 10.07 1.70
C SER A 10 -15.09 10.75 0.73
N PHE A 11 -14.32 9.92 0.01
CA PHE A 11 -13.30 10.30 -0.97
C PHE A 11 -13.63 9.79 -2.38
N PRO A 12 -13.28 10.53 -3.44
CA PRO A 12 -13.42 10.03 -4.81
C PRO A 12 -12.50 8.84 -5.08
N TYR A 13 -12.84 8.04 -6.09
CA TYR A 13 -12.18 6.77 -6.42
C TYR A 13 -10.66 6.82 -6.44
N ASP A 14 -10.08 7.89 -7.00
CA ASP A 14 -8.66 8.00 -7.30
C ASP A 14 -7.81 8.54 -6.15
N GLU A 15 -8.41 8.88 -4.99
CA GLU A 15 -7.64 9.28 -3.82
C GLU A 15 -6.74 8.13 -3.34
N PRO A 16 -5.43 8.36 -3.20
CA PRO A 16 -4.48 7.31 -2.85
C PRO A 16 -4.44 7.04 -1.34
N ILE A 17 -4.24 5.78 -0.99
CA ILE A 17 -3.99 5.30 0.37
C ILE A 17 -2.77 4.39 0.38
N LEU A 18 -2.06 4.36 1.51
CA LEU A 18 -0.94 3.43 1.73
C LEU A 18 -1.45 2.22 2.52
N VAL A 19 -1.40 1.05 1.89
CA VAL A 19 -1.95 -0.21 2.41
C VAL A 19 -0.81 -1.17 2.72
N ARG A 20 -0.92 -1.89 3.85
CA ARG A 20 -0.06 -3.01 4.21
C ARG A 20 -0.87 -4.30 4.27
N ALA A 21 -0.49 -5.29 3.46
CA ALA A 21 -1.15 -6.60 3.41
C ALA A 21 -0.13 -7.68 3.04
N GLY A 22 -0.17 -8.83 3.73
CA GLY A 22 0.73 -9.95 3.43
C GLY A 22 2.23 -9.58 3.48
N GLY A 23 2.63 -8.69 4.38
CA GLY A 23 4.01 -8.19 4.48
C GLY A 23 4.42 -7.16 3.41
N LYS A 24 3.55 -6.83 2.45
CA LYS A 24 3.81 -5.84 1.41
C LYS A 24 3.12 -4.52 1.72
N VAL A 25 3.82 -3.43 1.43
CA VAL A 25 3.31 -2.07 1.51
C VAL A 25 3.15 -1.52 0.09
N THR A 26 1.95 -1.05 -0.25
CA THR A 26 1.63 -0.54 -1.60
C THR A 26 0.78 0.73 -1.53
N VAL A 27 0.95 1.59 -2.53
CA VAL A 27 0.07 2.73 -2.76
C VAL A 27 -1.01 2.30 -3.75
N VAL A 28 -2.27 2.36 -3.29
CA VAL A 28 -3.45 1.98 -4.08
C VAL A 28 -4.46 3.12 -4.07
N LYS A 29 -5.36 3.13 -5.05
CA LYS A 29 -6.53 4.00 -5.04
C LYS A 29 -7.57 3.44 -4.08
N ILE A 30 -8.18 4.29 -3.26
CA ILE A 30 -9.20 3.86 -2.29
C ILE A 30 -10.38 3.17 -2.98
N GLY A 31 -10.83 3.68 -4.13
CA GLY A 31 -11.92 3.06 -4.89
C GLY A 31 -11.54 1.69 -5.42
N GLU A 32 -10.35 1.53 -6.00
CA GLU A 32 -9.84 0.22 -6.45
C GLU A 32 -9.76 -0.79 -5.29
N PHE A 33 -9.31 -0.32 -4.12
CA PHE A 33 -9.17 -1.12 -2.91
C PHE A 33 -10.52 -1.66 -2.41
N VAL A 34 -11.54 -0.80 -2.40
CA VAL A 34 -12.90 -1.13 -1.93
C VAL A 34 -13.64 -1.97 -2.98
N GLU A 35 -13.67 -1.55 -4.25
CA GLU A 35 -14.39 -2.24 -5.33
C GLU A 35 -13.95 -3.69 -5.51
N LYS A 36 -12.65 -3.95 -5.44
CA LYS A 36 -12.12 -5.33 -5.54
C LYS A 36 -12.73 -6.25 -4.47
N ARG A 37 -13.05 -5.71 -3.30
CA ARG A 37 -13.59 -6.45 -2.14
C ARG A 37 -15.11 -6.49 -2.09
N LEU A 38 -15.78 -5.60 -2.83
CA LEU A 38 -17.24 -5.61 -3.01
C LEU A 38 -17.67 -6.43 -4.25
N SER A 39 -16.72 -6.95 -5.03
CA SER A 39 -17.04 -7.74 -6.22
C SER A 39 -17.95 -8.94 -5.90
N GLY A 40 -19.11 -9.00 -6.56
CA GLY A 40 -20.13 -10.03 -6.35
C GLY A 40 -21.28 -9.65 -5.40
N ILE A 41 -21.33 -8.41 -4.90
CA ILE A 41 -22.44 -7.86 -4.12
C ILE A 41 -23.31 -6.96 -5.01
N ASP A 42 -24.64 -7.14 -4.97
CA ASP A 42 -25.60 -6.32 -5.74
C ASP A 42 -25.47 -4.84 -5.39
N ALA A 43 -25.33 -3.99 -6.42
CA ALA A 43 -25.11 -2.55 -6.27
C ALA A 43 -26.31 -1.86 -5.59
N LEU A 44 -26.14 -1.46 -4.34
CA LEU A 44 -27.03 -0.58 -3.60
C LEU A 44 -26.43 0.83 -3.58
N ASP A 45 -27.27 1.86 -3.43
CA ASP A 45 -26.84 3.27 -3.34
C ASP A 45 -25.88 3.54 -2.17
N ARG A 46 -25.91 2.66 -1.14
CA ARG A 46 -24.98 2.64 -0.01
C ARG A 46 -24.62 1.19 0.32
N GLN A 47 -23.35 0.93 0.54
CA GLN A 47 -22.85 -0.38 0.95
C GLN A 47 -21.81 -0.23 2.05
N TYR A 48 -21.94 -1.09 3.06
CA TYR A 48 -20.97 -1.33 4.10
C TYR A 48 -20.65 -2.82 4.13
N THR A 49 -19.38 -3.16 4.32
CA THR A 49 -18.97 -4.54 4.55
C THR A 49 -17.85 -4.58 5.59
N HIS A 50 -18.03 -5.44 6.59
CA HIS A 50 -16.98 -5.73 7.56
C HIS A 50 -15.86 -6.54 6.88
N LEU A 51 -14.63 -6.07 7.02
CA LEU A 51 -13.47 -6.69 6.38
C LEU A 51 -12.82 -7.73 7.31
N GLN A 52 -12.90 -9.00 6.93
CA GLN A 52 -12.24 -10.09 7.66
C GLN A 52 -10.76 -10.22 7.32
N GLU A 53 -10.37 -9.77 6.12
CA GLU A 53 -8.97 -9.78 5.67
C GLU A 53 -8.08 -8.96 6.61
N ARG A 54 -6.86 -9.43 6.86
CA ARG A 54 -5.86 -8.69 7.63
C ARG A 54 -5.13 -7.70 6.73
N VAL A 55 -5.78 -6.56 6.53
CA VAL A 55 -5.22 -5.41 5.81
C VAL A 55 -5.11 -4.23 6.75
N GLU A 56 -4.04 -3.48 6.62
CA GLU A 56 -3.80 -2.29 7.43
C GLU A 56 -3.58 -1.06 6.56
N VAL A 57 -3.89 0.11 7.09
CA VAL A 57 -3.63 1.42 6.47
C VAL A 57 -2.78 2.30 7.37
N LEU A 58 -2.01 3.19 6.75
CA LEU A 58 -1.20 4.15 7.48
C LEU A 58 -2.11 5.14 8.23
N THR A 59 -1.80 5.40 9.50
CA THR A 59 -2.55 6.32 10.36
C THR A 59 -1.67 6.93 11.45
N LEU A 60 -2.26 7.75 12.33
CA LEU A 60 -1.67 8.23 13.57
C LEU A 60 -2.39 7.61 14.77
N ASP A 61 -1.65 7.02 15.71
CA ASP A 61 -2.23 6.55 16.99
C ASP A 61 -2.59 7.71 17.92
N ASP A 62 -3.12 7.41 19.12
CA ASP A 62 -3.56 8.42 20.09
C ASP A 62 -2.45 9.36 20.58
N ASP A 63 -1.19 8.91 20.55
CA ASP A 63 0.00 9.72 20.82
C ASP A 63 0.52 10.46 19.57
N LEU A 64 -0.26 10.41 18.48
CA LEU A 64 0.03 10.98 17.18
C LEU A 64 1.33 10.43 16.58
N LYS A 65 1.62 9.14 16.81
CA LYS A 65 2.72 8.40 16.19
C LYS A 65 2.27 7.68 14.93
N LEU A 66 3.14 7.68 13.92
CA LEU A 66 2.85 7.01 12.66
C LEU A 66 2.85 5.50 12.85
N THR A 67 1.76 4.86 12.48
CA THR A 67 1.60 3.41 12.58
C THR A 67 0.66 2.89 11.49
N PHE A 68 0.66 1.58 11.30
CA PHE A 68 -0.34 0.88 10.49
C PHE A 68 -1.40 0.29 11.41
N ARG A 69 -2.67 0.45 11.06
CA ARG A 69 -3.80 -0.12 11.80
C ARG A 69 -4.75 -0.86 10.87
N ARG A 70 -5.39 -1.90 11.40
CA ARG A 70 -6.26 -2.78 10.64
C ARG A 70 -7.48 -2.03 10.12
N VAL A 71 -7.84 -2.30 8.86
CA VAL A 71 -9.12 -1.92 8.28
C VAL A 71 -10.15 -2.97 8.68
N VAL A 72 -11.19 -2.55 9.39
CA VAL A 72 -12.28 -3.41 9.86
C VAL A 72 -13.55 -3.25 9.03
N GLY A 73 -13.64 -2.18 8.24
CA GLY A 73 -14.79 -1.90 7.40
C GLY A 73 -14.44 -1.14 6.14
N ILE A 74 -15.20 -1.38 5.08
CA ILE A 74 -15.12 -0.65 3.82
C ILE A 74 -16.50 -0.11 3.45
N PHE A 75 -16.51 1.10 2.86
CA PHE A 75 -17.74 1.81 2.54
C PHE A 75 -17.73 2.32 1.11
N ARG A 76 -18.91 2.32 0.51
CA ARG A 76 -19.18 2.96 -0.77
C ARG A 76 -20.56 3.59 -0.77
N HIS A 77 -20.69 4.82 -1.28
CA HIS A 77 -21.99 5.41 -1.59
C HIS A 77 -21.93 6.30 -2.82
N LYS A 78 -23.09 6.60 -3.40
CA LYS A 78 -23.18 7.41 -4.62
C LYS A 78 -22.56 8.79 -4.40
N SER A 79 -21.71 9.21 -5.33
CA SER A 79 -21.06 10.51 -5.25
C SER A 79 -22.06 11.66 -5.36
N PRO A 80 -21.89 12.76 -4.61
CA PRO A 80 -22.58 14.01 -4.90
C PRO A 80 -22.10 14.62 -6.22
N GLU A 81 -22.86 15.57 -6.76
CA GLU A 81 -22.50 16.29 -7.98
C GLU A 81 -21.25 17.18 -7.81
N LYS A 82 -21.03 17.69 -6.60
CA LYS A 82 -19.92 18.58 -6.26
C LYS A 82 -19.08 18.01 -5.12
N LEU A 83 -17.77 18.07 -5.30
CA LEU A 83 -16.77 17.81 -4.27
C LEU A 83 -16.10 19.11 -3.84
N TRP A 84 -15.39 19.06 -2.73
CA TRP A 84 -14.60 20.15 -2.18
C TRP A 84 -13.12 19.84 -2.33
N LYS A 85 -12.40 20.76 -2.96
CA LYS A 85 -10.94 20.73 -3.14
C LYS A 85 -10.28 21.70 -2.17
N ILE A 86 -9.49 21.16 -1.25
CA ILE A 86 -8.70 21.89 -0.25
C ILE A 86 -7.25 21.90 -0.73
N THR A 87 -6.68 23.08 -1.00
CA THR A 87 -5.26 23.24 -1.33
C THR A 87 -4.50 23.71 -0.11
N LEU A 88 -3.46 22.97 0.29
CA LEU A 88 -2.57 23.31 1.40
C LEU A 88 -1.39 24.17 0.91
N GLN A 89 -0.75 24.90 1.82
CA GLN A 89 0.38 25.80 1.51
C GLN A 89 1.58 25.10 0.81
N SER A 90 1.76 23.79 1.03
CA SER A 90 2.80 23.01 0.36
C SER A 90 2.41 22.55 -1.06
N GLY A 91 1.24 22.96 -1.58
CA GLY A 91 0.67 22.54 -2.86
C GLY A 91 0.09 21.12 -2.86
N ARG A 92 -0.12 20.54 -1.67
CA ARG A 92 -0.87 19.28 -1.48
C ARG A 92 -2.36 19.55 -1.55
N GLU A 93 -3.14 18.60 -2.06
CA GLU A 93 -4.56 18.81 -2.37
C GLU A 93 -5.42 17.67 -1.82
N ILE A 94 -6.50 17.99 -1.09
CA ILE A 94 -7.46 17.00 -0.60
C ILE A 94 -8.77 17.23 -1.36
N ARG A 95 -9.35 16.16 -1.94
CA ARG A 95 -10.72 16.20 -2.46
C ARG A 95 -11.62 15.32 -1.62
N THR A 96 -12.74 15.88 -1.20
CA THR A 96 -13.70 15.18 -0.35
C THR A 96 -15.08 15.82 -0.46
N THR A 97 -16.10 15.21 0.15
CA THR A 97 -17.47 15.74 0.21
C THR A 97 -17.61 16.91 1.19
N SER A 98 -18.77 17.56 1.22
CA SER A 98 -19.00 18.76 2.05
C SER A 98 -18.90 18.49 3.55
N SER A 99 -19.42 17.34 4.00
CA SER A 99 -19.54 16.98 5.41
C SER A 99 -18.29 16.31 5.97
N HIS A 100 -17.35 15.87 5.12
CA HIS A 100 -16.21 15.09 5.58
C HIS A 100 -15.36 15.87 6.58
N ASN A 101 -15.02 15.22 7.69
CA ASN A 101 -14.25 15.80 8.77
C ASN A 101 -12.76 15.70 8.51
N VAL A 102 -12.09 16.86 8.47
CA VAL A 102 -10.63 16.95 8.39
C VAL A 102 -10.08 17.28 9.76
N PHE A 103 -9.00 16.62 10.15
CA PHE A 103 -8.33 16.93 11.41
C PHE A 103 -7.52 18.22 11.30
N VAL A 104 -7.76 19.16 12.21
CA VAL A 104 -7.08 20.45 12.30
C VAL A 104 -6.37 20.61 13.65
N LEU A 105 -5.26 21.33 13.64
CA LEU A 105 -4.52 21.76 14.82
C LEU A 105 -5.01 23.14 15.26
N THR A 106 -5.61 23.18 16.44
CA THR A 106 -6.06 24.41 17.09
C THR A 106 -4.90 25.28 17.58
N GLU A 107 -5.17 26.53 17.97
CA GLU A 107 -4.13 27.45 18.48
C GLU A 107 -3.52 27.00 19.82
N ASP A 108 -4.26 26.22 20.62
CA ASP A 108 -3.79 25.57 21.85
C ASP A 108 -3.21 24.16 21.60
N LEU A 109 -2.84 23.85 20.34
CA LEU A 109 -2.15 22.62 19.94
C LEU A 109 -2.94 21.33 20.20
N ARG A 110 -4.27 21.41 20.30
CA ARG A 110 -5.16 20.25 20.33
C ARG A 110 -5.59 19.86 18.93
N VAL A 111 -5.80 18.56 18.75
CA VAL A 111 -6.39 18.01 17.53
C VAL A 111 -7.90 18.14 17.62
N ALA A 112 -8.51 18.72 16.60
CA ALA A 112 -9.96 18.84 16.45
C ALA A 112 -10.39 18.38 15.06
N CYS A 113 -11.65 17.98 14.92
CA CYS A 113 -12.25 17.73 13.61
C CYS A 113 -13.00 18.98 13.15
N LYS A 114 -12.93 19.26 11.86
CA LYS A 114 -13.71 20.33 11.23
C LYS A 114 -14.26 19.83 9.91
N GLU A 115 -15.56 19.98 9.71
CA GLU A 115 -16.18 19.63 8.43
C GLU A 115 -15.61 20.48 7.30
N THR A 116 -15.49 19.87 6.13
CA THR A 116 -14.84 20.48 4.97
C THR A 116 -15.50 21.80 4.56
N ARG A 117 -16.83 21.89 4.59
CA ARG A 117 -17.57 23.13 4.28
C ARG A 117 -17.26 24.31 5.20
N PHE A 118 -16.75 24.05 6.41
CA PHE A 118 -16.40 25.10 7.38
C PHE A 118 -14.90 25.44 7.37
N LEU A 119 -14.07 24.69 6.62
CA LEU A 119 -12.65 25.00 6.50
C LEU A 119 -12.45 26.36 5.83
N VAL A 120 -11.53 27.15 6.38
CA VAL A 120 -11.18 28.46 5.87
C VAL A 120 -9.66 28.57 5.65
N PRO A 121 -9.21 29.43 4.73
CA PRO A 121 -7.79 29.74 4.59
C PRO A 121 -7.16 30.13 5.93
N GLY A 122 -6.02 29.53 6.25
CA GLY A 122 -5.32 29.70 7.52
C GLY A 122 -5.51 28.56 8.52
N ASP A 123 -6.60 27.78 8.43
CA ASP A 123 -6.79 26.55 9.22
C ASP A 123 -5.62 25.59 9.02
N ARG A 124 -5.24 24.85 10.06
CA ARG A 124 -4.03 24.02 10.08
C ARG A 124 -4.37 22.54 10.00
N VAL A 125 -4.43 21.98 8.79
CA VAL A 125 -4.73 20.55 8.57
C VAL A 125 -3.57 19.67 9.04
N LEU A 126 -3.88 18.61 9.77
CA LEU A 126 -2.90 17.63 10.22
C LEU A 126 -2.37 16.77 9.08
N VAL A 127 -1.06 16.59 9.09
CA VAL A 127 -0.32 15.84 8.07
C VAL A 127 0.77 15.01 8.76
N PRO A 128 1.28 13.94 8.14
CA PRO A 128 2.44 13.23 8.66
C PRO A 128 3.70 14.11 8.67
N ASN A 129 4.49 13.97 9.72
CA ASN A 129 5.74 14.68 9.97
C ASN A 129 6.80 13.85 10.72
N GLY A 130 6.59 12.54 10.82
CA GLY A 130 7.59 11.58 11.28
C GLY A 130 8.00 10.62 10.16
N SER A 131 8.68 9.55 10.54
CA SER A 131 9.00 8.41 9.68
C SER A 131 8.40 7.15 10.29
N ILE A 132 8.08 6.17 9.47
CA ILE A 132 7.67 4.86 9.93
C ILE A 132 8.82 3.87 9.78
N GLU A 133 9.15 3.16 10.85
CA GLU A 133 10.07 2.03 10.75
C GLU A 133 9.29 0.79 10.30
N THR A 134 9.70 0.23 9.17
CA THR A 134 9.30 -1.11 8.75
C THR A 134 10.16 -2.12 9.54
N SER A 135 9.83 -2.34 10.81
CA SER A 135 10.54 -3.31 11.67
C SER A 135 10.59 -4.68 10.98
N GLY A 136 11.79 -5.17 10.64
CA GLY A 136 12.01 -6.43 9.94
C GLY A 136 11.67 -6.42 8.44
N GLY A 137 11.70 -5.25 7.79
CA GLY A 137 11.32 -5.06 6.38
C GLY A 137 11.87 -6.12 5.41
N VAL A 138 11.17 -6.31 4.29
CA VAL A 138 11.39 -7.40 3.33
C VAL A 138 12.86 -7.47 2.90
N THR A 139 13.50 -8.60 3.18
CA THR A 139 14.91 -8.88 2.87
C THR A 139 15.11 -9.70 1.60
N GLU A 140 14.06 -10.34 1.11
CA GLU A 140 14.06 -11.15 -0.10
C GLU A 140 12.71 -11.07 -0.81
N ILE A 141 12.73 -11.14 -2.13
CA ILE A 141 11.55 -11.24 -2.99
C ILE A 141 11.35 -12.71 -3.34
N ASP A 142 10.24 -13.30 -2.89
CA ASP A 142 9.86 -14.67 -3.26
C ASP A 142 9.18 -14.67 -4.64
N VAL A 143 9.97 -14.93 -5.67
CA VAL A 143 9.53 -14.96 -7.07
C VAL A 143 8.49 -16.07 -7.28
N LEU A 144 8.60 -17.19 -6.56
CA LEU A 144 7.62 -18.27 -6.66
C LEU A 144 6.27 -17.80 -6.11
N GLU A 145 6.25 -17.20 -4.92
CA GLU A 145 5.02 -16.66 -4.32
C GLU A 145 4.36 -15.61 -5.24
N GLU A 146 5.14 -14.67 -5.80
CA GLU A 146 4.60 -13.69 -6.75
C GLU A 146 4.00 -14.38 -7.99
N LEU A 147 4.72 -15.33 -8.58
CA LEU A 147 4.22 -16.07 -9.74
C LEU A 147 2.96 -16.89 -9.40
N MET A 148 2.83 -17.43 -8.19
CA MET A 148 1.63 -18.16 -7.75
C MET A 148 0.41 -17.23 -7.63
N ASN A 149 0.63 -15.99 -7.21
CA ASN A 149 -0.41 -14.96 -7.06
C ASN A 149 -0.87 -14.35 -8.41
N LEU A 150 -0.07 -14.48 -9.47
CA LEU A 150 -0.44 -13.99 -10.80
C LEU A 150 -1.45 -14.93 -11.50
N PRO A 151 -2.43 -14.39 -12.24
CA PRO A 151 -3.37 -15.17 -13.03
C PRO A 151 -2.66 -16.07 -14.07
N PRO A 152 -3.18 -17.28 -14.37
CA PRO A 152 -2.55 -18.21 -15.31
C PRO A 152 -2.27 -17.62 -16.71
N GLN A 153 -3.05 -16.63 -17.13
CA GLN A 153 -2.90 -15.94 -18.41
C GLN A 153 -1.58 -15.16 -18.48
N GLN A 154 -1.16 -14.52 -17.39
CA GLN A 154 0.10 -13.77 -17.33
C GLN A 154 1.33 -14.68 -17.23
N THR A 155 1.19 -15.84 -16.59
CA THR A 155 2.28 -16.82 -16.41
C THR A 155 2.37 -17.86 -17.52
N GLY A 156 1.56 -17.76 -18.58
CA GLY A 156 1.51 -18.75 -19.67
C GLY A 156 2.83 -18.94 -20.42
N ARG A 157 3.70 -17.92 -20.43
CA ARG A 157 5.03 -17.97 -21.05
C ARG A 157 6.15 -18.40 -20.10
N ILE A 158 5.87 -18.56 -18.81
CA ILE A 158 6.86 -18.87 -17.78
C ILE A 158 7.08 -20.39 -17.71
N VAL A 159 8.33 -20.78 -17.56
CA VAL A 159 8.77 -22.15 -17.32
C VAL A 159 9.64 -22.20 -16.07
N VAL A 160 9.61 -23.32 -15.38
CA VAL A 160 10.46 -23.65 -14.24
C VAL A 160 11.52 -24.63 -14.70
N ARG A 161 12.75 -24.39 -14.29
CA ARG A 161 13.94 -25.21 -14.56
C ARG A 161 14.46 -25.82 -13.26
N GLY A 162 15.26 -26.88 -13.36
CA GLY A 162 15.75 -27.66 -12.23
C GLY A 162 14.75 -28.70 -11.71
N LEU A 163 13.67 -28.97 -12.46
CA LEU A 163 12.54 -29.80 -12.00
C LEU A 163 12.40 -31.15 -12.69
N ALA A 164 13.02 -31.34 -13.86
CA ALA A 164 12.73 -32.50 -14.71
C ALA A 164 12.93 -33.85 -13.99
N GLY A 165 13.89 -33.93 -13.07
CA GLY A 165 14.19 -35.12 -12.27
C GLY A 165 13.31 -35.31 -11.03
N SER A 166 12.63 -34.26 -10.56
CA SER A 166 11.83 -34.29 -9.33
C SER A 166 10.44 -34.89 -9.52
N TYR A 167 9.97 -34.99 -10.77
CA TYR A 167 8.71 -35.68 -11.05
C TYR A 167 8.91 -37.18 -11.11
N PRO A 168 8.12 -37.98 -10.36
CA PRO A 168 8.22 -39.43 -10.41
C PRO A 168 7.99 -39.92 -11.85
N PRO A 169 8.84 -40.83 -12.35
CA PRO A 169 8.74 -41.30 -13.72
C PRO A 169 7.36 -41.91 -13.95
N LYS A 170 6.69 -41.54 -15.05
CA LYS A 170 5.41 -42.16 -15.38
C LYS A 170 5.65 -43.60 -15.78
N LEU A 171 5.30 -44.54 -14.91
CA LEU A 171 5.37 -45.97 -15.21
C LEU A 171 4.52 -46.26 -16.45
N THR A 172 5.15 -46.82 -17.47
CA THR A 172 4.48 -47.28 -18.67
C THR A 172 3.53 -48.43 -18.34
N GLN A 173 2.51 -48.64 -19.17
CA GLN A 173 1.63 -49.80 -19.05
C GLN A 173 2.44 -51.10 -18.98
N SER A 174 3.51 -51.23 -19.76
CA SER A 174 4.43 -52.37 -19.69
C SER A 174 5.22 -52.46 -18.37
N GLN A 175 5.57 -51.34 -17.72
CA GLN A 175 6.22 -51.33 -16.40
C GLN A 175 5.26 -51.73 -15.29
N LEU A 176 4.03 -51.23 -15.31
CA LEU A 176 2.98 -51.64 -14.37
C LEU A 176 2.70 -53.14 -14.54
N LEU A 177 2.64 -53.63 -15.77
CA LEU A 177 2.48 -55.05 -16.10
C LEU A 177 3.71 -55.93 -15.82
N LEU A 178 4.91 -55.35 -15.76
CA LEU A 178 6.14 -56.07 -15.38
C LEU A 178 6.28 -56.12 -13.86
N ALA A 179 5.90 -55.06 -13.15
CA ALA A 179 5.90 -55.02 -11.69
C ALA A 179 4.89 -56.01 -11.10
N THR A 180 3.77 -56.24 -11.80
CA THR A 180 2.78 -57.25 -11.42
C THR A 180 3.24 -58.69 -11.63
N VAL A 181 4.29 -58.92 -12.42
CA VAL A 181 4.94 -60.22 -12.60
C VAL A 181 6.27 -60.14 -11.84
N ASN A 182 6.24 -60.48 -10.55
CA ASN A 182 7.27 -60.32 -9.52
C ASN A 182 8.65 -60.96 -9.84
N GLY A 183 9.28 -60.62 -10.97
CA GLY A 183 10.51 -61.21 -11.49
C GLY A 183 10.47 -62.73 -11.75
N GLY A 184 9.30 -63.38 -11.56
CA GLY A 184 9.07 -64.83 -11.58
C GLY A 184 7.88 -65.25 -12.45
N ALA A 185 7.46 -66.52 -12.37
CA ALA A 185 6.28 -67.02 -13.07
C ALA A 185 5.00 -66.48 -12.41
N ALA A 186 4.08 -65.91 -13.19
CA ALA A 186 2.77 -65.43 -12.71
C ALA A 186 1.66 -66.41 -13.12
N SER A 187 0.71 -66.64 -12.21
CA SER A 187 -0.48 -67.45 -12.46
C SER A 187 -1.51 -66.70 -13.34
N TRP A 188 -2.38 -67.45 -14.03
CA TRP A 188 -3.46 -66.87 -14.84
C TRP A 188 -4.43 -65.97 -14.04
N THR A 189 -4.63 -66.29 -12.76
CA THR A 189 -5.49 -65.52 -11.84
C THR A 189 -4.87 -64.17 -11.52
N GLU A 190 -3.57 -64.13 -11.21
CA GLU A 190 -2.83 -62.89 -10.97
C GLU A 190 -2.88 -62.00 -12.22
N LEU A 191 -2.59 -62.54 -13.41
CA LEU A 191 -2.65 -61.79 -14.66
C LEU A 191 -4.05 -61.20 -14.94
N ARG A 192 -5.12 -61.90 -14.54
CA ARG A 192 -6.50 -61.44 -14.74
C ARG A 192 -6.86 -60.28 -13.80
N THR A 193 -6.50 -60.39 -12.54
CA THR A 193 -6.67 -59.30 -11.55
C THR A 193 -5.92 -58.06 -12.01
N ASN A 194 -4.66 -58.23 -12.41
CA ASN A 194 -3.81 -57.13 -12.89
C ASN A 194 -4.32 -56.49 -14.20
N ALA A 195 -4.90 -57.28 -15.10
CA ALA A 195 -5.52 -56.76 -16.32
C ALA A 195 -6.71 -55.85 -16.00
N SER A 196 -7.54 -56.22 -15.01
CA SER A 196 -8.69 -55.43 -14.56
C SER A 196 -8.25 -54.10 -13.94
N GLU A 197 -7.24 -54.11 -13.08
CA GLU A 197 -6.71 -52.90 -12.43
C GLU A 197 -6.08 -51.91 -13.42
N LEU A 198 -5.55 -52.40 -14.53
CA LEU A 198 -4.90 -51.59 -15.57
C LEU A 198 -5.82 -51.23 -16.75
N GLY A 199 -7.13 -51.47 -16.60
CA GLY A 199 -8.14 -51.15 -17.61
C GLY A 199 -8.01 -51.96 -18.91
N MET A 200 -7.37 -53.13 -18.86
CA MET A 200 -7.26 -54.06 -19.98
C MET A 200 -8.43 -55.05 -20.00
N LYS A 201 -8.84 -55.47 -21.20
CA LYS A 201 -10.01 -56.35 -21.37
C LYS A 201 -9.73 -57.80 -20.99
N SER A 202 -8.47 -58.23 -21.09
CA SER A 202 -8.08 -59.62 -20.83
C SER A 202 -6.61 -59.76 -20.38
N PRO A 203 -6.27 -60.83 -19.65
CA PRO A 203 -4.88 -61.18 -19.36
C PRO A 203 -4.04 -61.48 -20.63
N GLN A 204 -4.67 -61.79 -21.77
CA GLN A 204 -4.00 -61.90 -23.06
C GLN A 204 -3.49 -60.54 -23.55
N ASP A 205 -4.20 -59.44 -23.27
CA ASP A 205 -3.77 -58.08 -23.63
C ASP A 205 -2.51 -57.68 -22.87
N VAL A 206 -2.39 -58.13 -21.62
CA VAL A 206 -1.19 -57.98 -20.78
C VAL A 206 0.01 -58.68 -21.43
N ILE A 207 -0.14 -59.97 -21.74
CA ILE A 207 0.91 -60.79 -22.34
C ILE A 207 1.31 -60.24 -23.71
N TYR A 208 0.33 -59.86 -24.54
CA TYR A 208 0.57 -59.29 -25.86
C TYR A 208 1.36 -57.98 -25.77
N THR A 209 0.96 -57.07 -24.87
CA THR A 209 1.62 -55.79 -24.64
C THR A 209 3.06 -55.97 -24.19
N LEU A 210 3.31 -56.88 -23.23
CA LEU A 210 4.65 -57.17 -22.73
C LEU A 210 5.55 -57.86 -23.78
N ARG A 211 4.99 -58.78 -24.60
CA ARG A 211 5.72 -59.42 -25.70
C ARG A 211 6.09 -58.43 -26.80
N ARG A 212 5.15 -57.59 -27.23
CA ARG A 212 5.39 -56.57 -28.26
C ARG A 212 6.46 -55.57 -27.80
N GLY A 213 6.50 -55.26 -26.51
CA GLY A 213 7.56 -54.44 -25.90
C GLY A 213 8.92 -55.14 -25.76
N GLY A 214 9.01 -56.45 -25.99
CA GLY A 214 10.22 -57.26 -25.82
C GLY A 214 10.56 -57.60 -24.36
N PHE A 215 9.61 -57.39 -23.44
CA PHE A 215 9.76 -57.61 -22.01
C PHE A 215 9.49 -59.06 -21.59
N LEU A 216 8.77 -59.82 -22.42
CA LEU A 216 8.58 -61.27 -22.27
C LEU A 216 9.16 -62.02 -23.46
N ARG A 217 9.94 -63.07 -23.19
CA ARG A 217 10.39 -64.06 -24.18
C ARG A 217 9.50 -65.30 -24.08
N ASN A 218 9.04 -65.80 -25.22
CA ASN A 218 8.37 -67.10 -25.26
C ASN A 218 9.43 -68.21 -25.14
N VAL A 219 9.29 -69.07 -24.13
CA VAL A 219 10.25 -70.17 -23.88
C VAL A 219 9.69 -71.49 -24.39
N ARG A 220 8.37 -71.70 -24.25
CA ARG A 220 7.58 -72.83 -24.77
C ARG A 220 6.14 -72.39 -25.04
N ARG A 221 5.35 -73.21 -25.74
CA ARG A 221 3.94 -72.94 -26.08
C ARG A 221 3.14 -72.57 -24.82
N GLY A 222 2.73 -71.30 -24.71
CA GLY A 222 2.00 -70.77 -23.55
C GLY A 222 2.84 -70.35 -22.33
N MET A 223 4.17 -70.53 -22.35
CA MET A 223 5.06 -70.23 -21.22
C MET A 223 6.03 -69.10 -21.56
N TYR A 224 5.96 -68.02 -20.79
CA TYR A 224 6.71 -66.78 -21.00
C TYR A 224 7.65 -66.51 -19.83
N GLN A 225 8.87 -66.05 -20.14
CA GLN A 225 9.85 -65.65 -19.15
C GLN A 225 10.20 -64.17 -19.34
N VAL A 226 10.37 -63.46 -18.22
CA VAL A 226 10.77 -62.05 -18.23
C VAL A 226 12.16 -61.91 -18.85
N ASN A 227 12.27 -61.04 -19.84
CA ASN A 227 13.53 -60.72 -20.47
C ASN A 227 14.31 -59.75 -19.58
N ARG A 228 15.18 -60.28 -18.71
CA ARG A 228 15.96 -59.50 -17.73
C ARG A 228 16.95 -58.50 -18.36
N SER A 229 17.31 -58.66 -19.64
CA SER A 229 18.19 -57.70 -20.34
C SER A 229 17.45 -56.47 -20.86
N LYS A 230 16.12 -56.55 -21.03
CA LYS A 230 15.26 -55.45 -21.47
C LYS A 230 14.76 -54.68 -20.24
N LYS A 231 15.52 -53.65 -19.85
CA LYS A 231 15.03 -52.68 -18.86
C LYS A 231 14.03 -51.74 -19.53
N PRO A 232 12.85 -51.48 -18.92
CA PRO A 232 11.95 -50.49 -19.46
C PRO A 232 12.62 -49.12 -19.45
N HIS A 233 12.47 -48.36 -20.53
CA HIS A 233 12.99 -46.99 -20.60
C HIS A 233 12.36 -46.17 -19.47
N ALA A 234 13.19 -45.55 -18.64
CA ALA A 234 12.72 -44.52 -17.72
C ALA A 234 12.06 -43.41 -18.57
N ARG A 235 10.76 -43.20 -18.40
CA ARG A 235 10.10 -41.99 -18.90
C ARG A 235 10.17 -40.95 -17.82
N TYR A 236 10.50 -39.73 -18.21
CA TYR A 236 10.38 -38.57 -17.35
C TYR A 236 8.95 -38.48 -16.78
N GLY A 237 8.80 -37.97 -15.55
CA GLY A 237 7.48 -37.74 -14.94
C GLY A 237 6.66 -36.66 -15.64
N VAL A 238 7.28 -35.95 -16.60
CA VAL A 238 6.70 -34.92 -17.46
C VAL A 238 6.93 -35.28 -18.95
N PRO A 239 6.22 -34.64 -19.90
CA PRO A 239 6.50 -34.78 -21.33
C PRO A 239 8.00 -34.69 -21.66
N LYS A 240 8.45 -35.57 -22.56
CA LYS A 240 9.87 -35.75 -22.90
C LYS A 240 10.55 -34.43 -23.28
N ASP A 241 9.90 -33.61 -24.08
CA ASP A 241 10.47 -32.34 -24.54
C ASP A 241 10.72 -31.36 -23.40
N TRP A 242 9.88 -31.36 -22.37
CA TRP A 242 10.04 -30.49 -21.19
C TRP A 242 11.21 -30.97 -20.33
N ALA A 243 11.34 -32.28 -20.16
CA ALA A 243 12.44 -32.84 -19.40
C ALA A 243 13.79 -32.69 -20.11
N HIS A 244 13.83 -32.90 -21.43
CA HIS A 244 15.04 -32.69 -22.24
C HIS A 244 15.51 -31.25 -22.22
N CYS A 245 14.59 -30.28 -22.25
CA CYS A 245 14.92 -28.86 -22.20
C CYS A 245 15.08 -28.31 -20.77
N ASP A 246 14.86 -29.15 -19.75
CA ASP A 246 14.68 -28.78 -18.35
C ASP A 246 13.84 -27.51 -18.19
N ALA A 247 12.62 -27.57 -18.74
CA ALA A 247 11.70 -26.44 -18.84
C ALA A 247 10.25 -26.94 -18.72
N VAL A 248 9.73 -26.96 -17.49
CA VAL A 248 8.34 -27.34 -17.20
C VAL A 248 7.48 -26.07 -17.19
N PRO A 249 6.36 -25.98 -17.95
CA PRO A 249 5.47 -24.83 -17.91
C PRO A 249 5.00 -24.50 -16.48
N PHE A 250 5.08 -23.23 -16.08
CA PHE A 250 4.76 -22.82 -14.71
C PHE A 250 3.34 -23.19 -14.31
N ASN A 251 2.35 -23.01 -15.20
CA ASN A 251 0.96 -23.36 -14.89
C ASN A 251 0.75 -24.87 -14.69
N TYR A 252 1.57 -25.71 -15.35
CA TYR A 252 1.56 -27.15 -15.08
C TYR A 252 2.09 -27.44 -13.69
N PHE A 253 3.28 -26.89 -13.37
CA PHE A 253 3.88 -26.98 -12.04
C PHE A 253 2.96 -26.46 -10.93
N ARG A 254 2.34 -25.30 -11.11
CA ARG A 254 1.35 -24.68 -10.21
C ARG A 254 0.22 -25.65 -9.84
N SER A 255 -0.27 -26.40 -10.82
CA SER A 255 -1.37 -27.36 -10.62
C SER A 255 -0.93 -28.71 -10.07
N ARG A 256 0.36 -29.06 -10.22
CA ARG A 256 0.91 -30.39 -9.94
C ARG A 256 2.36 -30.28 -9.45
N PRO A 257 2.62 -29.69 -8.27
CA PRO A 257 3.96 -29.63 -7.72
C PRO A 257 4.46 -31.06 -7.41
N PRO A 258 5.76 -31.36 -7.59
CA PRO A 258 6.32 -32.65 -7.21
C PRO A 258 6.37 -32.79 -5.68
N PRO A 259 6.25 -34.01 -5.13
CA PRO A 259 6.13 -34.25 -3.69
C PRO A 259 7.38 -33.90 -2.87
N ASP A 260 8.58 -33.99 -3.46
CA ASP A 260 9.87 -33.70 -2.81
C ASP A 260 10.59 -32.53 -3.49
N LEU A 261 9.98 -31.34 -3.41
CA LEU A 261 10.47 -30.15 -4.08
C LEU A 261 11.46 -29.36 -3.21
N ASP A 262 12.71 -29.27 -3.66
CA ASP A 262 13.61 -28.21 -3.20
C ASP A 262 13.33 -26.93 -3.98
N VAL A 263 12.70 -25.95 -3.32
CA VAL A 263 12.34 -24.66 -3.92
C VAL A 263 13.58 -23.78 -4.14
N SER A 264 14.65 -23.97 -3.37
CA SER A 264 15.82 -23.08 -3.37
C SER A 264 16.66 -23.20 -4.65
N SER A 265 16.60 -24.36 -5.31
CA SER A 265 17.32 -24.64 -6.56
C SER A 265 16.53 -24.29 -7.83
N LEU A 266 15.29 -23.82 -7.69
CA LEU A 266 14.44 -23.50 -8.84
C LEU A 266 14.87 -22.22 -9.55
N LEU A 267 14.81 -22.27 -10.88
CA LEU A 267 14.97 -21.10 -11.75
C LEU A 267 13.70 -20.89 -12.58
N PHE A 268 13.26 -19.64 -12.67
CA PHE A 268 12.10 -19.22 -13.46
C PHE A 268 12.56 -18.46 -14.69
N SER A 269 12.14 -18.89 -15.88
CA SER A 269 12.49 -18.21 -17.14
C SER A 269 11.30 -18.14 -18.09
N VAL A 270 11.39 -17.33 -19.14
CA VAL A 270 10.43 -17.38 -20.26
C VAL A 270 10.73 -18.58 -21.16
N LYS A 271 9.71 -19.15 -21.82
CA LYS A 271 9.86 -20.20 -22.84
C LYS A 271 10.90 -19.78 -23.89
N GLN A 272 11.91 -20.64 -24.13
CA GLN A 272 13.09 -20.37 -24.99
C GLN A 272 14.08 -19.31 -24.45
N GLY A 273 13.82 -18.73 -23.28
CA GLY A 273 14.75 -17.87 -22.56
C GLY A 273 15.97 -18.66 -22.08
N ARG A 274 17.15 -18.05 -22.22
CA ARG A 274 18.44 -18.65 -21.85
C ARG A 274 18.79 -18.48 -20.37
N ARG A 275 18.20 -17.47 -19.71
CA ARG A 275 18.51 -17.09 -18.34
C ARG A 275 17.23 -17.19 -17.49
N GLY A 276 17.38 -17.67 -16.26
CA GLY A 276 16.29 -17.73 -15.29
C GLY A 276 16.61 -16.90 -14.05
N LEU A 277 15.56 -16.44 -13.38
CA LEU A 277 15.65 -15.82 -12.06
C LEU A 277 15.55 -16.89 -10.98
N PRO A 278 16.30 -16.76 -9.87
CA PRO A 278 16.14 -17.65 -8.73
C PRO A 278 14.76 -17.50 -8.09
N SER A 279 14.34 -18.51 -7.33
CA SER A 279 13.08 -18.47 -6.57
C SER A 279 13.05 -17.36 -5.52
N LYS A 280 14.22 -16.97 -5.00
CA LYS A 280 14.36 -15.88 -4.04
C LYS A 280 15.42 -14.91 -4.54
N ILE A 281 15.07 -13.62 -4.59
CA ILE A 281 16.00 -12.55 -4.96
C ILE A 281 16.27 -11.69 -3.72
N PRO A 282 17.53 -11.58 -3.26
CA PRO A 282 17.84 -10.78 -2.08
C PRO A 282 17.59 -9.29 -2.35
N VAL A 283 17.06 -8.59 -1.35
CA VAL A 283 16.88 -7.14 -1.36
C VAL A 283 18.19 -6.48 -0.95
N THR A 284 19.03 -6.18 -1.94
CA THR A 284 20.34 -5.56 -1.74
C THR A 284 20.35 -4.07 -2.11
N ILE A 285 21.44 -3.38 -1.76
CA ILE A 285 21.68 -1.99 -2.16
C ILE A 285 21.66 -1.87 -3.68
N GLU A 286 22.29 -2.80 -4.38
CA GLU A 286 22.38 -2.83 -5.85
C GLU A 286 21.01 -2.95 -6.49
N LEU A 287 20.14 -3.84 -5.96
CA LEU A 287 18.75 -3.94 -6.43
C LEU A 287 18.01 -2.61 -6.25
N MET A 288 18.11 -1.99 -5.07
CA MET A 288 17.45 -0.71 -4.80
C MET A 288 17.91 0.40 -5.74
N ARG A 289 19.22 0.47 -6.02
CA ARG A 289 19.78 1.46 -6.93
C ARG A 289 19.35 1.22 -8.39
N ILE A 290 19.31 -0.04 -8.84
CA ILE A 290 18.76 -0.38 -10.17
C ILE A 290 17.30 0.09 -10.27
N LEU A 291 16.47 -0.17 -9.25
CA LEU A 291 15.08 0.25 -9.25
C LEU A 291 14.96 1.79 -9.24
N GLY A 292 15.83 2.50 -8.53
CA GLY A 292 15.89 3.96 -8.53
C GLY A 292 16.22 4.51 -9.92
N TYR A 293 17.29 4.00 -10.55
CA TYR A 293 17.66 4.34 -11.93
C TYR A 293 16.58 3.94 -12.95
N PHE A 294 15.87 2.85 -12.71
CA PHE A 294 14.79 2.44 -13.61
C PHE A 294 13.63 3.45 -13.53
N SER A 295 13.26 3.86 -12.33
CA SER A 295 12.20 4.84 -12.12
C SER A 295 12.54 6.21 -12.71
N SER A 296 13.80 6.63 -12.71
CA SER A 296 14.24 7.86 -13.40
C SER A 296 14.40 7.65 -14.92
N GLU A 297 15.35 6.80 -15.33
CA GLU A 297 15.85 6.69 -16.70
C GLU A 297 15.43 5.42 -17.45
N GLY A 298 14.84 4.46 -16.74
CA GLY A 298 14.46 3.16 -17.29
C GLY A 298 13.25 3.18 -18.23
N SER A 299 13.21 2.23 -19.15
CA SER A 299 12.05 1.93 -19.97
C SER A 299 12.07 0.47 -20.42
N ILE A 300 10.90 -0.08 -20.74
CA ILE A 300 10.77 -1.44 -21.27
C ILE A 300 10.06 -1.38 -22.61
N HIS A 301 10.68 -1.97 -23.62
CA HIS A 301 10.17 -2.07 -24.98
C HIS A 301 10.03 -3.53 -25.41
N ALA A 302 8.96 -3.82 -26.16
CA ALA A 302 8.69 -5.14 -26.75
C ALA A 302 8.71 -6.31 -25.75
N ASP A 303 8.46 -6.05 -24.46
CA ASP A 303 8.42 -7.04 -23.37
C ASP A 303 9.70 -7.87 -23.18
N TYR A 304 10.83 -7.37 -23.67
CA TYR A 304 12.15 -7.99 -23.47
C TYR A 304 13.32 -6.99 -23.39
N LYS A 305 13.18 -5.78 -23.95
CA LYS A 305 14.28 -4.81 -24.02
C LYS A 305 14.14 -3.82 -22.87
N VAL A 306 14.93 -4.01 -21.81
CA VAL A 306 15.07 -3.05 -20.71
C VAL A 306 16.17 -2.06 -21.09
N THR A 307 15.84 -0.77 -21.14
CA THR A 307 16.77 0.30 -21.53
C THR A 307 16.82 1.36 -20.45
N PHE A 308 18.02 1.82 -20.10
CA PHE A 308 18.24 3.01 -19.28
C PHE A 308 18.94 4.05 -20.13
N SER A 309 18.43 5.28 -20.16
CA SER A 309 18.94 6.36 -21.00
C SER A 309 19.57 7.46 -20.16
N PHE A 310 20.84 7.76 -20.38
CA PHE A 310 21.61 8.76 -19.63
C PHE A 310 22.24 9.79 -20.58
N GLY A 311 22.68 10.92 -20.03
CA GLY A 311 23.56 11.85 -20.73
C GLY A 311 24.97 11.26 -20.88
N ALA A 312 25.66 11.61 -21.98
CA ALA A 312 27.01 11.09 -22.26
C ALA A 312 28.04 11.44 -21.16
N HIS A 313 27.86 12.57 -20.48
CA HIS A 313 28.70 12.99 -19.36
C HIS A 313 28.53 12.13 -18.08
N GLU A 314 27.52 11.27 -18.03
CA GLU A 314 27.19 10.40 -16.88
C GLU A 314 27.75 8.98 -17.05
N LEU A 315 28.50 8.73 -18.14
CA LEU A 315 29.06 7.43 -18.47
C LEU A 315 29.96 6.88 -17.35
N ASP A 316 30.84 7.72 -16.81
CA ASP A 316 31.82 7.31 -15.78
C ASP A 316 31.28 7.35 -14.35
N THR A 317 30.05 7.84 -14.16
CA THR A 317 29.38 7.95 -12.86
C THR A 317 28.20 6.97 -12.78
N HIS A 318 27.05 7.35 -13.30
CA HIS A 318 25.77 6.65 -13.12
C HIS A 318 25.71 5.37 -13.94
N VAL A 319 26.19 5.41 -15.19
CA VAL A 319 26.22 4.21 -16.05
C VAL A 319 27.16 3.16 -15.47
N ARG A 320 28.38 3.55 -15.05
CA ARG A 320 29.34 2.63 -14.42
C ARG A 320 28.77 1.96 -13.18
N ASP A 321 28.08 2.73 -12.34
CA ASP A 321 27.43 2.22 -11.14
C ASP A 321 26.27 1.27 -11.46
N LEU A 322 25.41 1.64 -12.40
CA LEU A 322 24.32 0.78 -12.86
C LEU A 322 24.83 -0.56 -13.40
N VAL A 323 25.90 -0.54 -14.21
CA VAL A 323 26.53 -1.76 -14.74
C VAL A 323 27.05 -2.64 -13.61
N HIS A 324 27.71 -2.06 -12.60
CA HIS A 324 28.14 -2.81 -11.42
C HIS A 324 26.94 -3.44 -10.70
N CYS A 325 25.88 -2.66 -10.45
CA CYS A 325 24.69 -3.14 -9.76
C CYS A 325 24.02 -4.30 -10.52
N LEU A 326 23.85 -4.19 -11.85
CA LEU A 326 23.25 -5.22 -12.69
C LEU A 326 24.03 -6.54 -12.67
N ARG A 327 25.37 -6.45 -12.63
CA ARG A 327 26.24 -7.62 -12.48
C ARG A 327 26.06 -8.28 -11.11
N GLN A 328 26.03 -7.50 -10.03
CA GLN A 328 25.89 -8.06 -8.68
C GLN A 328 24.49 -8.63 -8.42
N ALA A 329 23.43 -7.90 -8.78
CA ALA A 329 22.05 -8.30 -8.46
C ALA A 329 21.51 -9.41 -9.38
N PHE A 330 21.90 -9.41 -10.66
CA PHE A 330 21.32 -10.32 -11.66
C PHE A 330 22.35 -11.11 -12.48
N GLY A 331 23.65 -10.88 -12.28
CA GLY A 331 24.70 -11.48 -13.11
C GLY A 331 24.65 -11.02 -14.56
N VAL A 332 23.99 -9.89 -14.86
CA VAL A 332 23.73 -9.42 -16.24
C VAL A 332 24.83 -8.47 -16.70
N GLU A 333 25.33 -8.74 -17.89
CA GLU A 333 26.20 -7.82 -18.64
C GLU A 333 25.35 -7.04 -19.65
N PRO A 334 25.11 -5.74 -19.44
CA PRO A 334 24.35 -4.93 -20.37
C PRO A 334 25.19 -4.52 -21.58
N MET A 335 24.52 -4.20 -22.69
CA MET A 335 25.12 -3.54 -23.84
C MET A 335 25.06 -2.02 -23.66
N ILE A 336 26.18 -1.33 -23.86
CA ILE A 336 26.24 0.13 -23.83
C ILE A 336 26.28 0.65 -25.26
N THR A 337 25.35 1.54 -25.62
CA THR A 337 25.25 2.12 -26.96
C THR A 337 25.17 3.64 -26.90
N SER A 338 26.00 4.33 -27.68
CA SER A 338 25.92 5.78 -27.89
C SER A 338 25.08 6.06 -29.14
N GLU A 339 23.75 6.14 -28.98
CA GLU A 339 22.84 6.44 -30.10
C GLU A 339 23.02 7.87 -30.64
N HIS A 340 23.52 8.79 -29.80
CA HIS A 340 23.85 10.18 -30.15
C HIS A 340 25.11 10.64 -29.39
N GLU A 341 25.75 11.73 -29.85
CA GLU A 341 26.93 12.31 -29.18
C GLU A 341 26.67 12.72 -27.71
N THR A 342 25.41 13.01 -27.36
CA THR A 342 25.02 13.53 -26.04
C THR A 342 24.34 12.52 -25.14
N ALA A 343 24.06 11.30 -25.61
CA ALA A 343 23.28 10.30 -24.89
C ALA A 343 23.88 8.90 -24.95
N VAL A 344 23.81 8.18 -23.84
CA VAL A 344 24.26 6.81 -23.68
C VAL A 344 23.11 5.96 -23.18
N ASN A 345 22.86 4.85 -23.86
CA ASN A 345 21.86 3.86 -23.46
C ASN A 345 22.55 2.61 -22.91
N VAL A 346 22.02 2.09 -21.79
CA VAL A 346 22.35 0.79 -21.23
C VAL A 346 21.19 -0.15 -21.53
N VAL A 347 21.43 -1.17 -22.35
CA VAL A 347 20.41 -2.05 -22.92
C VAL A 347 20.59 -3.48 -22.45
N ILE A 348 19.51 -4.09 -21.98
CA ILE A 348 19.42 -5.49 -21.59
C ILE A 348 18.29 -6.15 -22.37
N ASN A 349 18.61 -7.17 -23.16
CA ASN A 349 17.62 -7.98 -23.87
C ASN A 349 17.32 -9.25 -23.08
N ASP A 350 16.41 -9.16 -22.12
CA ASP A 350 16.01 -10.27 -21.26
C ASP A 350 14.50 -10.20 -20.94
N SER A 351 13.73 -11.13 -21.52
CA SER A 351 12.28 -11.23 -21.33
C SER A 351 11.89 -11.59 -19.89
N MET A 352 12.72 -12.33 -19.16
CA MET A 352 12.42 -12.69 -17.77
C MET A 352 12.69 -11.49 -16.86
N LEU A 353 13.76 -10.75 -17.10
CA LEU A 353 14.03 -9.51 -16.35
C LEU A 353 12.95 -8.45 -16.63
N ALA A 354 12.54 -8.28 -17.89
CA ALA A 354 11.43 -7.39 -18.23
C ALA A 354 10.13 -7.80 -17.51
N PHE A 355 9.78 -9.09 -17.51
CA PHE A 355 8.62 -9.62 -16.78
C PHE A 355 8.74 -9.38 -15.27
N PHE A 356 9.93 -9.54 -14.69
CA PHE A 356 10.16 -9.29 -13.26
C PHE A 356 9.90 -7.83 -12.89
N PHE A 357 10.35 -6.87 -13.71
CA PHE A 357 10.09 -5.46 -13.48
C PHE A 357 8.58 -5.14 -13.63
N THR A 358 7.93 -5.65 -14.68
CA THR A 358 6.53 -5.27 -14.97
C THR A 358 5.51 -6.00 -14.11
N GLU A 359 5.57 -7.33 -14.03
CA GLU A 359 4.51 -8.15 -13.42
C GLU A 359 4.77 -8.46 -11.95
N ILE A 360 6.04 -8.64 -11.55
CA ILE A 360 6.41 -9.02 -10.18
C ILE A 360 6.59 -7.77 -9.30
N LEU A 361 7.32 -6.77 -9.81
CA LEU A 361 7.59 -5.53 -9.08
C LEU A 361 6.57 -4.41 -9.35
N GLY A 362 5.86 -4.46 -10.49
CA GLY A 362 4.88 -3.45 -10.86
C GLY A 362 5.48 -2.08 -11.20
N THR A 363 6.71 -2.02 -11.73
CA THR A 363 7.44 -0.76 -11.97
C THR A 363 6.81 0.14 -13.04
N GLY A 364 5.90 -0.40 -13.87
CA GLY A 364 5.50 0.20 -15.14
C GLY A 364 6.59 0.05 -16.21
N THR A 365 6.35 0.61 -17.39
CA THR A 365 7.20 0.39 -18.59
C THR A 365 7.72 1.68 -19.23
N ARG A 366 6.98 2.79 -19.12
CA ARG A 366 7.28 4.06 -19.78
C ARG A 366 7.15 5.20 -18.79
N SER A 367 7.78 6.35 -19.07
CA SER A 367 7.77 7.54 -18.22
C SER A 367 6.37 8.03 -17.77
N SER A 368 5.32 7.72 -18.53
CA SER A 368 3.93 8.08 -18.20
C SER A 368 3.22 7.13 -17.23
N ASN A 369 3.72 5.91 -17.03
CA ASN A 369 3.08 4.89 -16.17
C ASN A 369 4.02 4.26 -15.14
N LYS A 370 5.23 4.79 -14.97
CA LYS A 370 6.16 4.34 -13.93
C LYS A 370 5.53 4.43 -12.53
N ARG A 371 5.99 3.56 -11.63
CA ARG A 371 5.57 3.44 -10.22
C ARG A 371 6.80 3.22 -9.34
N VAL A 372 6.69 3.55 -8.06
CA VAL A 372 7.64 3.01 -7.06
C VAL A 372 7.22 1.57 -6.74
N PRO A 373 8.12 0.58 -6.89
CA PRO A 373 7.80 -0.82 -6.58
C PRO A 373 7.46 -1.05 -5.11
N TRP A 374 6.57 -2.01 -4.84
CA TRP A 374 6.14 -2.36 -3.48
C TRP A 374 7.30 -2.72 -2.55
N VAL A 375 8.35 -3.37 -3.09
CA VAL A 375 9.53 -3.78 -2.32
C VAL A 375 10.27 -2.58 -1.72
N VAL A 376 10.24 -1.42 -2.37
CA VAL A 376 10.86 -0.20 -1.85
C VAL A 376 10.15 0.31 -0.61
N PHE A 377 8.82 0.25 -0.57
CA PHE A 377 8.03 0.61 0.62
C PHE A 377 8.13 -0.43 1.73
N SER A 378 8.39 -1.68 1.38
CA SER A 378 8.36 -2.82 2.32
C SER A 378 9.74 -3.13 2.91
N ALA A 379 10.81 -2.70 2.25
CA ALA A 379 12.18 -2.88 2.72
C ALA A 379 12.51 -1.97 3.91
N ALA A 380 13.66 -2.22 4.54
CA ALA A 380 14.19 -1.35 5.58
C ALA A 380 14.44 0.08 5.04
N ARG A 381 14.28 1.08 5.91
CA ARG A 381 14.43 2.50 5.55
C ARG A 381 15.76 2.83 4.84
N ALA A 382 16.85 2.17 5.24
CA ALA A 382 18.15 2.33 4.59
C ALA A 382 18.12 1.92 3.11
N MET A 383 17.47 0.78 2.79
CA MET A 383 17.31 0.30 1.42
C MET A 383 16.42 1.23 0.59
N ALA A 384 15.30 1.68 1.16
CA ALA A 384 14.41 2.64 0.53
C ALA A 384 15.11 3.99 0.22
N LYS A 385 16.08 4.39 1.06
CA LYS A 385 16.93 5.56 0.82
C LYS A 385 17.88 5.35 -0.37
N GLU A 386 18.48 4.17 -0.52
CA GLU A 386 19.34 3.86 -1.68
C GLU A 386 18.56 3.96 -3.01
N TYR A 387 17.31 3.50 -3.03
CA TYR A 387 16.41 3.71 -4.16
C TYR A 387 16.20 5.20 -4.46
N LEU A 388 15.87 6.00 -3.43
CA LEU A 388 15.59 7.42 -3.60
C LEU A 388 16.84 8.19 -4.05
N ASP A 389 18.00 7.87 -3.49
CA ASP A 389 19.27 8.50 -3.86
C ASP A 389 19.62 8.18 -5.33
N ALA A 390 19.45 6.94 -5.79
CA ALA A 390 19.64 6.59 -7.21
C ALA A 390 18.62 7.28 -8.13
N TYR A 391 17.36 7.40 -7.72
CA TYR A 391 16.35 8.17 -8.46
C TYR A 391 16.77 9.65 -8.60
N VAL A 392 17.24 10.27 -7.50
CA VAL A 392 17.71 11.66 -7.48
C VAL A 392 18.94 11.85 -8.35
N LEU A 393 19.82 10.85 -8.44
CA LEU A 393 20.99 10.91 -9.33
C LEU A 393 20.60 10.90 -10.82
N GLY A 394 19.55 10.15 -11.20
CA GLY A 394 19.08 10.14 -12.60
C GLY A 394 18.29 11.40 -12.98
N ASP A 395 17.22 11.69 -12.26
CA ASP A 395 16.21 12.69 -12.68
C ASP A 395 16.11 13.90 -11.71
N GLY A 396 16.95 13.94 -10.68
CA GLY A 396 16.92 15.00 -9.67
C GLY A 396 17.72 16.23 -10.07
N HIS A 397 17.04 17.37 -10.24
CA HIS A 397 17.72 18.66 -10.38
C HIS A 397 18.11 19.23 -9.02
N VAL A 398 19.40 19.20 -8.70
CA VAL A 398 19.96 19.66 -7.41
C VAL A 398 20.50 21.09 -7.55
N GLN A 399 19.93 22.01 -6.77
CA GLN A 399 20.39 23.39 -6.64
C GLN A 399 21.03 23.59 -5.27
N LEU A 400 22.32 23.96 -5.26
CA LEU A 400 23.07 24.24 -4.04
C LEU A 400 23.08 25.75 -3.76
N ALA A 401 22.62 26.13 -2.57
CA ALA A 401 22.81 27.46 -1.99
C ALA A 401 23.65 27.32 -0.70
N LYS A 402 24.36 28.38 -0.28
CA LYS A 402 25.39 28.35 0.79
C LYS A 402 25.19 27.32 1.92
N ARG A 403 23.99 27.22 2.50
CA ARG A 403 23.62 26.27 3.58
C ARG A 403 22.40 25.38 3.28
N ASN A 404 21.81 25.52 2.10
CA ASN A 404 20.54 24.87 1.75
C ASN A 404 20.68 24.14 0.42
N ARG A 405 20.10 22.96 0.34
CA ARG A 405 20.03 22.19 -0.91
C ARG A 405 18.58 22.04 -1.30
N LYS A 406 18.25 22.42 -2.54
CA LYS A 406 16.92 22.21 -3.12
C LYS A 406 17.03 21.13 -4.19
N ILE A 407 16.28 20.05 -4.01
CA ILE A 407 16.17 18.97 -4.97
C ILE A 407 14.79 19.09 -5.62
N THR A 408 14.76 19.10 -6.95
CA THR A 408 13.50 19.11 -7.72
C THR A 408 13.41 17.82 -8.50
N LEU A 409 12.35 17.05 -8.27
CA LEU A 409 12.01 15.84 -9.01
C LEU A 409 10.89 16.17 -9.99
N ALA A 410 11.00 15.74 -11.24
CA ALA A 410 10.02 16.05 -12.28
C ALA A 410 9.54 14.77 -12.97
N THR A 411 8.25 14.51 -12.94
CA THR A 411 7.72 13.30 -13.61
C THR A 411 6.45 13.59 -14.40
N SER A 412 6.25 12.84 -15.48
CA SER A 412 5.01 12.83 -16.26
C SER A 412 4.03 11.75 -15.78
N SER A 413 4.47 10.79 -14.96
CA SER A 413 3.61 9.78 -14.36
C SER A 413 2.96 10.33 -13.10
N ARG A 414 1.62 10.45 -13.12
CA ARG A 414 0.84 10.81 -11.92
C ARG A 414 1.05 9.79 -10.80
N SER A 415 1.13 8.50 -11.15
CA SER A 415 1.29 7.44 -10.17
C SER A 415 2.68 7.45 -9.53
N LEU A 416 3.75 7.67 -10.31
CA LEU A 416 5.10 7.83 -9.75
C LEU A 416 5.18 9.06 -8.82
N PHE A 417 4.54 10.16 -9.23
CA PHE A 417 4.46 11.36 -8.40
C PHE A 417 3.78 11.08 -7.05
N THR A 418 2.65 10.37 -7.06
CA THR A 418 1.94 9.97 -5.85
C THR A 418 2.80 9.05 -4.98
N ASP A 419 3.36 8.00 -5.59
CA ASP A 419 4.17 7.01 -4.89
C ASP A 419 5.41 7.65 -4.25
N LEU A 420 6.15 8.51 -4.96
CA LEU A 420 7.32 9.21 -4.43
C LEU A 420 6.98 10.08 -3.22
N ARG A 421 5.81 10.72 -3.22
CA ARG A 421 5.36 11.53 -2.07
C ARG A 421 5.02 10.68 -0.85
N PHE A 422 4.40 9.51 -1.04
CA PHE A 422 4.22 8.55 0.06
C PHE A 422 5.57 7.99 0.53
N LEU A 423 6.49 7.70 -0.38
CA LEU A 423 7.83 7.22 -0.04
C LEU A 423 8.58 8.27 0.80
N LEU A 424 8.56 9.53 0.39
CA LEU A 424 9.13 10.64 1.16
C LEU A 424 8.50 10.74 2.54
N THR A 425 7.18 10.59 2.64
CA THR A 425 6.46 10.58 3.92
C THR A 425 6.94 9.45 4.83
N VAL A 426 7.00 8.21 4.32
CA VAL A 426 7.50 7.03 5.05
C VAL A 426 8.95 7.24 5.52
N LEU A 427 9.78 7.85 4.69
CA LEU A 427 11.17 8.20 4.99
C LEU A 427 11.32 9.41 5.91
N GLY A 428 10.23 10.07 6.33
CA GLY A 428 10.24 11.29 7.14
C GLY A 428 10.85 12.50 6.45
N ARG A 429 10.83 12.52 5.10
CA ARG A 429 11.28 13.64 4.28
C ARG A 429 10.09 14.52 3.93
N GLN A 430 10.18 15.78 4.32
CA GLN A 430 9.16 16.77 4.00
C GLN A 430 9.35 17.32 2.59
N PHE A 431 8.25 17.62 1.92
CA PHE A 431 8.23 18.08 0.53
C PHE A 431 7.10 19.07 0.28
N SER A 432 7.25 19.84 -0.80
CA SER A 432 6.15 20.57 -1.43
C SER A 432 5.94 20.04 -2.84
N ALA A 433 4.73 20.16 -3.36
CA ALA A 433 4.37 19.62 -4.65
C ALA A 433 3.68 20.66 -5.53
N SER A 434 3.82 20.55 -6.84
CA SER A 434 3.08 21.36 -7.79
C SER A 434 2.86 20.61 -9.10
N PHE A 435 1.90 21.09 -9.89
CA PHE A 435 1.68 20.64 -11.24
C PHE A 435 1.89 21.80 -12.21
N VAL A 436 2.67 21.57 -13.25
CA VAL A 436 2.86 22.51 -14.36
C VAL A 436 2.00 22.04 -15.52
N SER A 437 0.97 22.80 -15.84
CA SER A 437 0.09 22.50 -16.98
C SER A 437 0.88 22.48 -18.30
N PRO A 438 0.45 21.69 -19.29
CA PRO A 438 1.05 21.67 -20.62
C PRO A 438 1.15 23.09 -21.21
N ARG A 439 2.25 23.40 -21.88
CA ARG A 439 2.46 24.70 -22.55
C ARG A 439 3.09 24.50 -23.91
N GLU A 440 2.69 25.32 -24.87
CA GLU A 440 3.41 25.45 -26.13
C GLU A 440 4.48 26.51 -25.96
N ARG A 441 5.72 26.18 -26.34
CA ARG A 441 6.83 27.11 -26.40
C ARG A 441 7.58 26.93 -27.70
N GLU A 442 8.06 28.04 -28.24
CA GLU A 442 8.98 28.02 -29.36
C GLU A 442 10.40 27.87 -28.82
N VAL A 443 11.05 26.75 -29.15
CA VAL A 443 12.43 26.48 -28.77
C VAL A 443 13.25 26.38 -30.04
N LYS A 444 14.20 27.30 -30.22
CA LYS A 444 15.06 27.38 -31.41
C LYS A 444 14.25 27.44 -32.74
N GLY A 445 13.15 28.20 -32.77
CA GLY A 445 12.31 28.36 -33.96
C GLY A 445 11.32 27.19 -34.23
N VAL A 446 11.29 26.19 -33.36
CA VAL A 446 10.36 25.05 -33.46
C VAL A 446 9.31 25.15 -32.36
N LYS A 447 8.03 25.15 -32.74
CA LYS A 447 6.92 25.04 -31.79
C LYS A 447 6.93 23.65 -31.16
N ALA A 448 7.28 23.57 -29.89
CA ALA A 448 7.27 22.36 -29.11
C ALA A 448 6.15 22.41 -28.05
N ARG A 449 5.28 21.39 -28.06
CA ARG A 449 4.25 21.22 -27.03
C ARG A 449 4.83 20.45 -25.86
N PHE A 450 5.09 21.15 -24.77
CA PHE A 450 5.52 20.52 -23.52
C PHE A 450 4.30 19.90 -22.83
N ARG A 451 4.42 18.62 -22.48
CA ARG A 451 3.41 17.93 -21.67
C ARG A 451 3.38 18.51 -20.25
N GLY A 452 2.28 18.22 -19.54
CA GLY A 452 2.19 18.58 -18.13
C GLY A 452 3.20 17.78 -17.31
N SER A 453 3.76 18.41 -16.29
CA SER A 453 4.77 17.79 -15.43
C SER A 453 4.41 18.00 -13.96
N TYR A 454 4.50 16.92 -13.19
CA TYR A 454 4.39 16.96 -11.74
C TYR A 454 5.76 17.21 -11.13
N LEU A 455 5.83 18.16 -10.20
CA LEU A 455 7.08 18.56 -9.56
C LEU A 455 7.00 18.30 -8.06
N ILE A 456 8.04 17.68 -7.51
CA ILE A 456 8.25 17.53 -6.07
C ILE A 456 9.50 18.32 -5.70
N TYR A 457 9.40 19.16 -4.68
CA TYR A 457 10.50 19.93 -4.16
C TYR A 457 10.86 19.46 -2.75
N ILE A 458 12.12 19.07 -2.58
CA ILE A 458 12.69 18.70 -1.29
C ILE A 458 13.70 19.78 -0.92
N ARG A 459 13.57 20.35 0.28
CA ARG A 459 14.46 21.39 0.79
C ARG A 459 15.22 20.86 1.99
N GLU A 460 16.52 20.67 1.83
CA GLU A 460 17.43 20.29 2.90
C GLU A 460 18.09 21.55 3.48
N GLY A 461 18.32 21.56 4.80
CA GLY A 461 18.85 22.72 5.53
C GLY A 461 17.80 23.78 5.89
N LEU A 462 16.60 23.69 5.33
CA LEU A 462 15.44 24.50 5.72
C LEU A 462 14.48 23.67 6.55
N ALA A 463 13.94 24.30 7.59
CA ALA A 463 12.96 23.65 8.42
C ALA A 463 11.60 23.61 7.70
N PRO A 464 10.95 22.45 7.64
CA PRO A 464 9.75 22.28 6.83
C PRO A 464 8.54 22.95 7.48
N GLU A 465 7.62 23.43 6.65
CA GLU A 465 6.44 24.17 7.12
C GLU A 465 5.52 23.31 8.00
N SER A 466 5.44 22.01 7.71
CA SER A 466 4.68 21.02 8.49
C SER A 466 5.23 20.82 9.92
N SER A 467 6.50 21.13 10.15
CA SER A 467 7.14 21.08 11.47
C SER A 467 7.04 22.38 12.26
N SER A 468 6.36 23.39 11.71
CA SER A 468 6.17 24.66 12.39
C SER A 468 5.10 24.56 13.47
N VAL A 469 5.46 24.86 14.71
CA VAL A 469 4.61 24.83 15.90
C VAL A 469 4.17 26.25 16.22
N PRO A 470 2.87 26.54 16.24
CA PRO A 470 2.31 27.77 16.79
C PRO A 470 2.65 27.90 18.27
N ILE A 471 3.16 29.07 18.68
CA ILE A 471 3.55 29.28 20.09
C ILE A 471 2.80 30.42 20.77
N ASP A 472 1.94 31.15 20.06
CA ASP A 472 1.26 32.32 20.61
C ASP A 472 0.47 32.00 21.90
N HIS A 473 -0.22 30.85 21.93
CA HIS A 473 -0.99 30.41 23.10
C HIS A 473 -0.08 30.13 24.32
N TYR A 474 1.03 29.40 24.12
CA TYR A 474 1.93 28.94 25.19
C TYR A 474 3.17 29.85 25.40
N ARG A 475 3.23 31.01 24.75
CA ARG A 475 4.42 31.88 24.75
C ARG A 475 4.81 32.26 26.17
N LYS A 476 3.84 32.64 27.01
CA LYS A 476 4.09 33.11 28.37
C LYS A 476 4.74 32.02 29.22
N GLU A 477 4.24 30.77 29.15
CA GLU A 477 4.84 29.66 29.88
C GLU A 477 6.24 29.31 29.37
N LEU A 478 6.46 29.31 28.05
CA LEU A 478 7.78 28.99 27.51
C LEU A 478 8.83 30.07 27.82
N VAL A 479 8.42 31.35 27.75
CA VAL A 479 9.29 32.50 28.06
C VAL A 479 9.62 32.55 29.55
N SER A 480 8.70 32.20 30.45
CA SER A 480 8.99 32.18 31.89
C SER A 480 10.08 31.14 32.25
N LEU A 481 10.14 30.03 31.52
CA LEU A 481 11.17 29.01 31.68
C LEU A 481 12.52 29.43 31.10
N LYS A 482 12.54 30.07 29.92
CA LYS A 482 13.77 30.40 29.18
C LYS A 482 13.68 31.81 28.53
N PRO A 483 13.71 32.90 29.31
CA PRO A 483 13.41 34.25 28.80
C PRO A 483 14.44 34.81 27.82
N ARG A 484 15.68 34.28 27.82
CA ARG A 484 16.76 34.74 26.94
C ARG A 484 16.64 34.23 25.50
N LEU A 485 15.71 33.31 25.21
CA LEU A 485 15.56 32.72 23.89
C LEU A 485 14.70 33.61 22.99
N SER A 486 15.35 34.43 22.16
CA SER A 486 14.68 35.37 21.25
C SER A 486 13.72 34.73 20.25
N ASN A 487 13.91 33.44 19.92
CA ASN A 487 12.99 32.71 19.03
C ASN A 487 11.57 32.57 19.61
N LEU A 488 11.40 32.65 20.95
CA LEU A 488 10.09 32.58 21.62
C LEU A 488 9.17 33.78 21.31
N TYR A 489 9.70 34.83 20.68
CA TYR A 489 8.92 35.99 20.24
C TYR A 489 8.42 35.88 18.80
N ARG A 490 8.70 34.78 18.11
CA ARG A 490 8.12 34.49 16.77
C ARG A 490 6.69 33.96 16.93
N SER A 491 5.90 33.98 15.85
CA SER A 491 4.56 33.37 15.84
C SER A 491 4.63 31.84 15.82
N THR A 492 5.66 31.29 15.17
CA THR A 492 5.87 29.85 15.05
C THR A 492 7.33 29.47 15.26
N ILE A 493 7.55 28.26 15.77
CA ILE A 493 8.88 27.69 16.05
C ILE A 493 8.93 26.25 15.56
N GLN A 494 10.09 25.81 15.10
CA GLN A 494 10.27 24.46 14.59
C GLN A 494 10.30 23.42 15.71
N LYS A 495 9.62 22.28 15.49
CA LYS A 495 9.64 21.14 16.43
C LYS A 495 11.04 20.76 16.88
N LYS A 496 12.00 20.66 15.94
CA LYS A 496 13.39 20.31 16.25
C LYS A 496 14.02 21.31 17.22
N TRP A 497 13.86 22.61 16.97
CA TRP A 497 14.40 23.65 17.85
C TRP A 497 13.83 23.55 19.27
N LEU A 498 12.53 23.27 19.41
CA LEU A 498 11.90 23.08 20.71
C LEU A 498 12.47 21.87 21.46
N LYS A 499 12.67 20.75 20.76
CA LYS A 499 13.32 19.55 21.33
C LYS A 499 14.76 19.81 21.77
N ASP A 500 15.50 20.64 21.02
CA ASP A 500 16.90 20.94 21.30
C ASP A 500 17.07 21.89 22.52
N HIS A 501 16.04 22.67 22.88
CA HIS A 501 16.14 23.73 23.90
C HIS A 501 15.30 23.50 25.15
N PHE A 502 14.33 22.58 25.12
CA PHE A 502 13.44 22.27 26.23
C PHE A 502 13.43 20.77 26.50
N ARG A 503 13.50 20.38 27.78
CA ARG A 503 13.25 18.99 28.18
C ARG A 503 11.76 18.68 28.04
N SER A 504 11.42 17.41 27.83
CA SER A 504 10.02 17.01 27.62
C SER A 504 9.12 17.37 28.80
N ASP A 505 9.62 17.26 30.04
CA ASP A 505 8.90 17.61 31.28
C ASP A 505 8.69 19.11 31.49
N GLU A 506 9.47 19.97 30.81
CA GLU A 506 9.36 21.42 30.92
C GLU A 506 8.22 22.00 30.08
N MET A 507 7.83 21.31 29.00
CA MET A 507 6.81 21.79 28.08
C MET A 507 5.40 21.54 28.62
N PRO A 508 4.44 22.48 28.43
CA PRO A 508 3.02 22.22 28.65
C PRO A 508 2.56 20.95 27.94
N ARG A 509 1.60 20.21 28.51
CA ARG A 509 1.22 18.86 28.05
C ARG A 509 0.88 18.82 26.56
N GLU A 510 -0.02 19.67 26.09
CA GLU A 510 -0.45 19.73 24.69
C GLU A 510 0.71 20.08 23.76
N HIS A 511 1.52 21.06 24.18
CA HIS A 511 2.73 21.46 23.45
C HIS A 511 3.74 20.31 23.35
N ARG A 512 4.01 19.61 24.45
CA ARG A 512 4.87 18.43 24.50
C ARG A 512 4.35 17.32 23.58
N ASN A 513 3.06 16.99 23.69
CA ASN A 513 2.44 15.93 22.90
C ASN A 513 2.58 16.22 21.41
N PHE A 514 2.24 17.44 20.97
CA PHE A 514 2.41 17.80 19.57
C PHE A 514 3.88 17.87 19.15
N VAL A 515 4.80 18.44 19.94
CA VAL A 515 6.22 18.54 19.55
C VAL A 515 6.87 17.16 19.41
N LEU A 516 6.56 16.23 20.30
CA LEU A 516 7.17 14.89 20.31
C LEU A 516 6.49 13.91 19.35
N SER A 517 5.28 14.21 18.86
CA SER A 517 4.56 13.37 17.91
C SER A 517 5.13 13.38 16.49
N ASP A 518 4.61 12.47 15.66
CA ASP A 518 4.87 12.36 14.23
C ASP A 518 3.84 13.13 13.41
N ALA A 519 2.97 13.94 14.04
CA ALA A 519 2.02 14.81 13.34
C ALA A 519 2.63 16.18 13.04
N GLY A 520 2.40 16.72 11.86
CA GLY A 520 2.67 18.10 11.50
C GLY A 520 1.39 18.81 11.12
N ALA A 521 1.49 20.08 10.76
CA ALA A 521 0.33 20.84 10.33
C ALA A 521 0.66 21.76 9.15
N LEU A 522 -0.21 21.78 8.15
CA LEU A 522 -0.13 22.72 7.03
C LEU A 522 -1.34 23.64 6.99
N ARG A 523 -1.09 24.90 6.66
CA ARG A 523 -2.17 25.87 6.47
C ARG A 523 -2.95 25.59 5.19
N VAL A 524 -4.26 25.71 5.27
CA VAL A 524 -5.16 25.79 4.12
C VAL A 524 -4.89 27.10 3.38
N LYS A 525 -4.64 26.99 2.07
CA LYS A 525 -4.45 28.13 1.17
C LYS A 525 -5.75 28.52 0.48
N SER A 526 -6.53 27.53 0.05
CA SER A 526 -7.83 27.73 -0.59
C SER A 526 -8.74 26.53 -0.40
N VAL A 527 -10.04 26.79 -0.42
CA VAL A 527 -11.11 25.80 -0.38
C VAL A 527 -12.07 26.15 -1.52
N GLN A 528 -12.33 25.20 -2.42
CA GLN A 528 -13.12 25.42 -3.64
C GLN A 528 -14.05 24.23 -3.90
N GLN A 529 -15.24 24.47 -4.44
CA GLN A 529 -16.07 23.39 -4.98
C GLN A 529 -15.63 23.04 -6.41
N VAL A 530 -15.61 21.74 -6.71
CA VAL A 530 -15.27 21.18 -8.01
C VAL A 530 -16.32 20.15 -8.41
N ASP A 531 -16.50 19.90 -9.70
CA ASP A 531 -17.35 18.81 -10.17
C ASP A 531 -16.83 17.47 -9.68
N SER A 532 -17.73 16.57 -9.28
CA SER A 532 -17.32 15.20 -9.01
C SER A 532 -16.90 14.51 -10.31
N ASP A 533 -15.76 13.84 -10.25
CA ASP A 533 -15.19 13.03 -11.32
C ASP A 533 -15.39 11.53 -11.07
N SER A 534 -16.20 11.16 -10.08
CA SER A 534 -16.46 9.77 -9.70
C SER A 534 -17.94 9.50 -9.51
N GLU A 535 -18.41 8.33 -9.94
CA GLU A 535 -19.78 7.86 -9.69
C GLU A 535 -20.00 7.52 -8.21
N TRP A 536 -18.94 7.04 -7.55
CA TRP A 536 -18.96 6.52 -6.18
C TRP A 536 -17.89 7.21 -5.36
N VAL A 537 -18.19 7.42 -4.09
CA VAL A 537 -17.24 7.87 -3.08
C VAL A 537 -17.08 6.79 -2.02
N TYR A 538 -15.89 6.74 -1.43
CA TYR A 538 -15.41 5.63 -0.62
C TYR A 538 -14.89 6.09 0.73
N ASP A 539 -14.96 5.20 1.71
CA ASP A 539 -14.35 5.40 3.01
C ASP A 539 -13.93 4.07 3.66
N LEU A 540 -13.18 4.14 4.76
CA LEU A 540 -12.67 3.00 5.52
C LEU A 540 -13.01 3.14 7.00
N SER A 541 -13.23 2.02 7.69
CA SER A 541 -13.21 1.96 9.16
C SER A 541 -11.91 1.31 9.62
N VAL A 542 -11.25 1.95 10.58
CA VAL A 542 -9.90 1.62 11.04
C VAL A 542 -9.95 1.40 12.54
N GLU A 543 -9.50 0.21 12.96
CA GLU A 543 -9.57 -0.25 14.34
C GLU A 543 -8.91 0.74 15.31
N GLU A 544 -9.56 0.93 16.46
CA GLU A 544 -9.14 1.79 17.60
C GLU A 544 -9.17 3.30 17.36
N VAL A 545 -8.75 3.78 16.19
CA VAL A 545 -8.44 5.21 15.98
C VAL A 545 -9.44 5.97 15.11
N GLU A 546 -10.27 5.25 14.35
CA GLU A 546 -11.26 5.78 13.41
C GLU A 546 -10.74 6.90 12.48
N ARG A 547 -9.49 6.75 12.01
CA ARG A 547 -8.83 7.67 11.10
C ARG A 547 -7.74 6.98 10.30
N PHE A 548 -7.40 7.55 9.14
CA PHE A 548 -6.29 7.10 8.31
C PHE A 548 -5.59 8.27 7.60
N ILE A 549 -4.43 7.99 7.04
CA ILE A 549 -3.68 8.90 6.18
C ILE A 549 -3.96 8.54 4.74
N GLY A 550 -4.45 9.52 3.99
CA GLY A 550 -4.81 9.32 2.60
C GLY A 550 -4.91 10.60 1.80
N GLY A 551 -5.29 10.39 0.55
CA GLY A 551 -5.51 11.40 -0.46
C GLY A 551 -4.24 12.04 -1.01
N ASP A 552 -4.41 12.85 -2.06
CA ASP A 552 -3.33 13.68 -2.61
C ASP A 552 -2.92 14.82 -1.65
N GLY A 553 -3.54 14.88 -0.47
CA GLY A 553 -3.14 15.70 0.66
C GLY A 553 -2.04 15.05 1.48
N ILE A 554 -1.99 13.71 1.51
CA ILE A 554 -1.33 12.91 2.55
C ILE A 554 -1.61 13.57 3.90
N ALA A 555 -2.90 13.60 4.23
CA ALA A 555 -3.44 14.25 5.42
C ALA A 555 -4.13 13.22 6.29
N LEU A 556 -4.32 13.56 7.57
CA LEU A 556 -5.10 12.73 8.49
C LEU A 556 -6.59 12.98 8.22
N LEU A 557 -7.31 11.91 7.96
CA LEU A 557 -8.70 11.88 7.50
C LEU A 557 -9.55 11.08 8.50
N HIS A 558 -10.77 11.53 8.75
CA HIS A 558 -11.67 10.91 9.72
C HIS A 558 -12.56 9.85 9.04
N ASN A 559 -12.87 8.76 9.74
CA ASN A 559 -13.77 7.73 9.21
C ASN A 559 -15.24 8.19 9.25
N SER A 560 -16.09 7.54 8.48
CA SER A 560 -17.35 8.18 8.08
C SER A 560 -18.57 7.91 8.93
N MET A 561 -18.65 6.81 9.68
CA MET A 561 -19.89 6.42 10.35
C MET A 561 -19.89 6.63 11.87
N ASP A 562 -21.07 7.03 12.35
CA ASP A 562 -21.49 6.80 13.74
C ASP A 562 -22.25 5.46 13.87
N ALA A 563 -22.58 5.09 15.11
CA ALA A 563 -23.23 3.82 15.39
C ALA A 563 -24.64 3.71 14.77
N ALA A 564 -25.38 4.80 14.55
CA ALA A 564 -26.72 4.73 13.97
C ALA A 564 -26.66 4.40 12.47
N GLU A 565 -25.68 4.99 11.77
CA GLU A 565 -25.46 4.75 10.34
C GLU A 565 -25.03 3.31 10.06
N LEU A 566 -24.25 2.70 10.96
CA LEU A 566 -23.80 1.30 10.84
C LEU A 566 -24.94 0.28 10.89
N TYR A 567 -26.03 0.60 11.60
CA TYR A 567 -27.23 -0.24 11.72
C TYR A 567 -28.36 0.18 10.77
N GLY A 568 -28.11 1.16 9.88
CA GLY A 568 -29.12 1.68 8.97
C GLY A 568 -30.31 2.33 9.68
N VAL A 569 -30.11 2.81 10.92
CA VAL A 569 -31.16 3.47 11.70
C VAL A 569 -31.12 4.96 11.40
N LEU A 570 -32.18 5.50 10.83
CA LEU A 570 -32.32 6.94 10.67
C LEU A 570 -32.40 7.58 12.07
N PRO A 571 -31.56 8.56 12.41
CA PRO A 571 -31.53 9.13 13.75
C PRO A 571 -32.85 9.86 14.05
N GLU A 572 -33.57 9.36 15.04
CA GLU A 572 -34.71 10.03 15.67
C GLU A 572 -34.28 10.49 17.06
N ILE A 573 -34.28 11.80 17.27
CA ILE A 573 -33.93 12.39 18.56
C ILE A 573 -35.20 12.91 19.21
N TYR A 574 -35.61 12.27 20.28
CA TYR A 574 -36.71 12.71 21.14
C TYR A 574 -36.16 13.61 22.26
N VAL A 575 -36.57 14.87 22.24
CA VAL A 575 -36.20 15.85 23.27
C VAL A 575 -37.44 16.22 24.07
N ARG A 576 -37.40 15.99 25.38
CA ARG A 576 -38.49 16.33 26.31
C ARG A 576 -37.96 17.21 27.43
N LEU A 577 -38.60 18.36 27.64
CA LEU A 577 -38.33 19.26 28.75
C LEU A 577 -39.54 19.27 29.69
N ILE A 578 -39.35 18.95 30.96
CA ILE A 578 -40.41 18.92 31.99
C ILE A 578 -39.95 19.76 33.17
N SER A 579 -40.80 20.64 33.71
CA SER A 579 -40.47 21.32 34.97
C SER A 579 -40.51 20.31 36.14
N GLU A 580 -39.50 20.33 37.02
CA GLU A 580 -39.49 19.51 38.23
C GLU A 580 -40.24 20.23 39.36
N ASN A 581 -41.25 19.55 39.93
CA ASN A 581 -42.19 19.94 40.99
C ASN A 581 -43.57 20.46 40.53
N SER A 582 -44.56 20.23 41.41
CA SER A 582 -46.02 20.45 41.25
C SER A 582 -46.45 21.91 41.02
N ALA A 583 -45.55 22.80 40.63
CA ALA A 583 -45.83 24.21 40.38
C ALA A 583 -45.65 24.54 38.90
N VAL A 584 -46.55 24.00 38.07
CA VAL A 584 -46.64 24.35 36.64
C VAL A 584 -46.76 25.87 36.48
N ASP A 585 -47.44 26.52 37.43
CA ASP A 585 -47.74 27.96 37.44
C ASP A 585 -46.71 28.83 38.20
N ALA A 586 -45.60 28.28 38.71
CA ALA A 586 -44.57 29.12 39.32
C ALA A 586 -43.84 29.96 38.24
N PRO A 587 -43.62 31.26 38.48
CA PRO A 587 -42.80 32.09 37.59
C PRO A 587 -41.34 31.60 37.59
N ASP A 588 -40.64 31.75 36.46
CA ASP A 588 -39.21 31.44 36.35
C ASP A 588 -38.38 32.32 37.31
N PRO A 589 -37.23 31.84 37.81
CA PRO A 589 -36.54 30.60 37.46
C PRO A 589 -37.01 29.36 38.22
N LYS A 590 -37.24 28.24 37.52
CA LYS A 590 -37.59 26.92 38.09
C LYS A 590 -36.78 25.78 37.48
N PRO A 591 -36.57 24.66 38.20
CA PRO A 591 -35.80 23.55 37.68
C PRO A 591 -36.56 22.84 36.54
N TYR A 592 -35.82 22.50 35.47
CA TYR A 592 -36.33 21.73 34.34
C TYR A 592 -35.49 20.46 34.16
N ARG A 593 -36.17 19.32 33.95
CA ARG A 593 -35.59 18.06 33.51
C ARG A 593 -35.62 18.00 31.98
N LEU A 594 -34.45 18.04 31.37
CA LEU A 594 -34.24 17.75 29.95
C LEU A 594 -33.93 16.26 29.77
N SER A 595 -34.74 15.55 28.99
CA SER A 595 -34.48 14.18 28.54
C SER A 595 -34.22 14.21 27.04
N VAL A 596 -33.07 13.69 26.61
CA VAL A 596 -32.73 13.48 25.21
C VAL A 596 -32.59 11.98 25.01
N VAL A 597 -33.35 11.42 24.08
CA VAL A 597 -33.32 10.00 23.72
C VAL A 597 -33.07 9.93 22.23
N ASP A 598 -32.09 9.13 21.81
CA ASP A 598 -31.92 8.75 20.42
C ASP A 598 -32.40 7.31 20.19
N ASN A 599 -32.62 6.95 18.92
CA ASN A 599 -32.95 5.59 18.50
C ASN A 599 -31.73 4.81 17.99
N GLY A 600 -30.51 5.25 18.30
CA GLY A 600 -29.30 4.53 17.93
C GLY A 600 -29.26 3.13 18.55
N PRO A 601 -28.35 2.24 18.10
CA PRO A 601 -28.24 0.86 18.60
C PRO A 601 -27.90 0.77 20.10
N GLY A 602 -27.64 1.89 20.76
CA GLY A 602 -27.32 1.98 22.18
C GLY A 602 -25.97 1.37 22.50
N VAL A 603 -25.69 1.26 23.80
CA VAL A 603 -24.52 0.57 24.33
C VAL A 603 -25.04 -0.64 25.12
N GLU A 604 -24.42 -1.81 24.96
CA GLU A 604 -24.81 -3.02 25.69
C GLU A 604 -24.85 -2.72 27.21
N PRO A 605 -25.91 -3.11 27.96
CA PRO A 605 -26.04 -2.72 29.36
C PRO A 605 -24.85 -3.08 30.25
N SER A 606 -24.14 -4.17 29.94
CA SER A 606 -22.91 -4.56 30.65
C SER A 606 -21.72 -3.62 30.37
N GLN A 607 -21.71 -2.99 29.20
CA GLN A 607 -20.71 -2.00 28.77
C GLN A 607 -21.05 -0.59 29.24
N VAL A 608 -22.31 -0.29 29.55
CA VAL A 608 -22.74 1.05 30.02
C VAL A 608 -21.91 1.52 31.22
N PRO A 609 -21.70 0.75 32.30
CA PRO A 609 -20.85 1.19 33.42
C PRO A 609 -19.40 1.51 33.01
N SER A 610 -18.84 0.78 32.04
CA SER A 610 -17.48 1.00 31.51
C SER A 610 -17.43 2.23 30.60
N ALA A 611 -18.41 2.39 29.71
CA ALA A 611 -18.53 3.55 28.82
C ALA A 611 -18.80 4.84 29.62
N PHE A 612 -19.77 4.80 30.54
CA PHE A 612 -20.05 5.88 31.49
C PHE A 612 -18.82 6.12 32.38
N GLY A 613 -18.21 5.04 32.89
CA GLY A 613 -16.96 5.09 33.65
C GLY A 613 -15.86 5.82 32.88
N LYS A 614 -15.62 5.52 31.60
CA LYS A 614 -14.61 6.17 30.75
C LYS A 614 -14.95 7.62 30.39
N VAL A 615 -16.23 7.94 30.17
CA VAL A 615 -16.72 9.30 29.93
C VAL A 615 -16.59 10.18 31.19
N PHE A 616 -16.83 9.61 32.37
CA PHE A 616 -16.68 10.29 33.67
C PHE A 616 -15.29 10.14 34.30
N TYR A 617 -14.44 9.25 33.76
CA TYR A 617 -12.99 9.21 34.00
C TYR A 617 -12.33 10.35 33.23
N GLY A 618 -12.87 11.57 33.39
CA GLY A 618 -12.09 12.76 33.19
C GLY A 618 -10.88 12.65 34.11
N SER A 619 -9.70 12.98 33.58
CA SER A 619 -8.38 13.07 34.22
C SER A 619 -8.36 14.06 35.38
N LYS A 620 -9.34 13.92 36.25
CA LYS A 620 -9.89 14.98 37.03
C LYS A 620 -9.97 14.61 38.54
N TYR A 621 -9.91 13.35 38.92
CA TYR A 621 -9.22 13.05 40.20
C TYR A 621 -7.67 13.26 40.13
N VAL A 622 -7.22 13.91 39.03
CA VAL A 622 -5.99 14.66 38.70
C VAL A 622 -6.39 15.98 37.91
N LEU A 623 -7.46 16.70 38.36
CA LEU A 623 -8.41 17.71 37.73
C LEU A 623 -7.82 18.81 36.84
N ARG A 624 -7.64 18.61 35.52
CA ARG A 624 -7.67 19.70 34.51
C ARG A 624 -8.72 19.62 33.39
N GLN A 625 -9.44 20.73 33.25
CA GLN A 625 -10.45 21.08 32.23
C GLN A 625 -9.86 22.22 31.41
N SER A 626 -10.00 22.15 30.09
CA SER A 626 -10.07 23.30 29.18
C SER A 626 -10.81 22.86 27.92
N ARG A 627 -11.65 23.76 27.42
CA ARG A 627 -12.85 23.51 26.58
C ARG A 627 -12.58 22.88 25.20
N GLY A 628 -13.55 22.08 24.72
CA GLY A 628 -13.73 21.64 23.32
C GLY A 628 -13.73 20.12 23.12
N MET A 629 -14.61 19.40 23.81
CA MET A 629 -14.56 17.94 24.07
C MET A 629 -16.00 17.47 24.33
N PHE A 630 -16.59 16.52 23.61
CA PHE A 630 -17.99 16.14 23.88
C PHE A 630 -18.21 14.62 23.84
N GLY A 631 -18.05 13.91 24.97
CA GLY A 631 -19.18 13.49 25.84
C GLY A 631 -19.68 14.48 26.90
N LEU A 632 -19.88 15.75 26.55
CA LEU A 632 -20.44 16.80 27.42
C LEU A 632 -21.85 17.23 26.96
N GLY A 633 -22.52 16.52 26.05
CA GLY A 633 -23.86 16.90 25.58
C GLY A 633 -24.83 17.12 26.75
N GLY A 634 -24.80 16.22 27.75
CA GLY A 634 -25.54 16.39 28.99
C GLY A 634 -24.98 17.52 29.87
N THR A 635 -23.67 17.56 30.12
CA THR A 635 -23.08 18.50 31.10
C THR A 635 -23.08 19.95 30.62
N MET A 636 -22.92 20.23 29.33
CA MET A 636 -23.05 21.58 28.77
C MET A 636 -24.51 21.99 28.60
N ALA A 637 -25.44 21.07 28.33
CA ALA A 637 -26.86 21.38 28.42
C ALA A 637 -27.26 21.73 29.87
N ILE A 638 -26.69 21.04 30.86
CA ILE A 638 -26.89 21.34 32.29
C ILE A 638 -26.26 22.67 32.69
N LEU A 639 -24.99 22.92 32.32
CA LEU A 639 -24.29 24.17 32.66
C LEU A 639 -24.87 25.38 31.90
N TYR A 640 -25.21 25.23 30.62
CA TYR A 640 -25.87 26.28 29.86
C TYR A 640 -27.26 26.55 30.43
N GLY A 641 -28.02 25.49 30.73
CA GLY A 641 -29.28 25.59 31.48
C GLY A 641 -29.11 26.39 32.76
N GLN A 642 -28.17 26.02 33.63
CA GLN A 642 -27.89 26.73 34.90
C GLN A 642 -27.45 28.19 34.72
N ILE A 643 -26.79 28.54 33.61
CA ILE A 643 -26.35 29.92 33.33
C ILE A 643 -27.49 30.76 32.76
N THR A 644 -28.37 30.17 31.93
CA THR A 644 -29.45 30.91 31.25
C THR A 644 -30.79 30.87 31.99
N THR A 645 -30.93 30.05 33.04
CA THR A 645 -32.15 29.97 33.88
C THR A 645 -31.93 30.46 35.32
N ASN A 646 -30.92 31.32 35.55
CA ASN A 646 -30.81 32.09 36.80
C ASN A 646 -31.49 33.45 36.66
#